data_AF-A0A3P8WGX0-F1
#
_entry.id   AF-A0A3P8WGX0-F1
#
_cell.length_a   1.000
_cell.length_b   1.000
_cell.length_c   1.000
_cell.angle_alpha   90.00
_cell.angle_beta   90.00
_cell.angle_gamma   90.00
#
_symmetry.space_group_name_H-M   'P 1'
#
loop_
_entity.id
_entity.type
_entity.pdbx_description
1 polymer ?
#
loop_
_entity_poly.entity_id
_entity_poly.type
_entity_poly.pdbx_seq_one_letter_code
_entity_poly.pdbx_strand_id
1 'polypeptide(L)'
;MMEELHSLDPRRQELLEARFTGIGVAKGSGQNQNESSNQSLCSVGSLSDKELETPEKKANDQRVRKRKADHFDSSQGKAGGRGHKISDYFEVQQGSPSSISSANTEHSSCSLKPTSLYMLHKATQSDLTIEKLTAMENNKNSDLEKKEGRIDDLLRANCDLRRQIDEQQRMLERYKERLNKCVTMSKKLLIEKSKQEKMACRDKSMQDRLRLGHFTTVRHGASFTEQWTDGYAFQNLIKQQERINSQREDIERQRKLLAKRKPPSMAQTPPPSLEQNKRKSKTNGTESEALSQAEYHEQEEIFKLRLGHLKKEEAEIQAELERLERVRNLHIRELKRIHNEDNSQFKDHPTLNDRYLLLHLLGRGGFSEVYKAFDLTEQRYVAVKIHQLNKNWRDEKKENYHKHACREYRIHKELDHPRIVKLYDYFSLDTDSFCTVLEYCEGNDLDFYLKQHKLMSEKEGRSIIMQIVNALKYLNEIRPPIIHYDLKPGNILLVNGTACGEIKITDFGLSKIMDDDSYNSVDGMELTSQGAGTYWYLPPECFVVGKEPPKISNKVDVWSVGVIFYQCLYGRKPFGHNQSQQDILQENTILKATDVQFPPKPVVTPEAKAFIRRCLVYRKEDRIDVHQLASDPFLMPHIRKSVASSGTSGMAVASTSSSSNSSASN
;
A
#
# COMPACT_ATOMS: atom_id res chain seq x y z
N MET A 1 14.74 -49.15 26.51
CA MET A 1 15.68 -48.03 26.76
C MET A 1 15.19 -46.83 25.95
N MET A 2 14.11 -46.10 26.22
CA MET A 2 13.45 -45.66 27.47
C MET A 2 14.42 -45.28 28.58
N GLU A 3 14.40 -43.99 28.90
CA GLU A 3 15.20 -43.25 29.90
C GLU A 3 16.63 -42.87 29.48
N GLU A 4 16.74 -41.76 28.74
CA GLU A 4 17.76 -40.69 28.90
C GLU A 4 17.69 -39.72 27.71
N LEU A 5 16.67 -38.86 27.69
CA LEU A 5 16.63 -37.70 26.78
C LEU A 5 15.81 -36.57 27.40
N HIS A 6 16.22 -36.15 28.60
CA HIS A 6 15.73 -34.94 29.25
C HIS A 6 16.87 -34.28 30.03
N SER A 7 17.72 -33.52 29.33
CA SER A 7 18.34 -32.33 29.90
C SER A 7 18.99 -31.53 28.76
N LEU A 8 18.45 -30.33 28.48
CA LEU A 8 19.18 -29.08 28.20
C LEU A 8 18.23 -28.05 27.55
N ASP A 9 17.83 -27.08 28.38
CA ASP A 9 17.37 -25.69 28.17
C ASP A 9 16.61 -25.27 26.88
N PRO A 10 15.28 -25.01 26.95
CA PRO A 10 14.46 -24.44 25.88
C PRO A 10 14.83 -23.00 25.45
N ARG A 11 15.64 -22.28 26.24
CA ARG A 11 16.00 -20.88 25.99
C ARG A 11 17.06 -20.69 24.90
N ARG A 12 17.65 -21.78 24.40
CA ARG A 12 18.56 -21.79 23.24
C ARG A 12 17.88 -22.06 21.89
N GLN A 13 16.60 -22.42 21.89
CA GLN A 13 15.83 -22.66 20.66
C GLN A 13 15.08 -21.40 20.19
N GLU A 14 14.68 -20.51 21.11
CA GLU A 14 14.07 -19.20 20.80
C GLU A 14 15.04 -18.15 20.22
N LEU A 15 16.35 -18.30 20.38
CA LEU A 15 17.36 -17.40 19.81
C LEU A 15 17.86 -17.83 18.41
N LEU A 16 17.38 -18.97 17.88
CA LEU A 16 17.76 -19.51 16.57
C LEU A 16 16.69 -19.32 15.48
N GLU A 17 15.42 -19.10 15.82
CA GLU A 17 14.36 -18.80 14.83
C GLU A 17 14.18 -17.30 14.52
N ALA A 18 14.78 -16.40 15.31
CA ALA A 18 14.84 -14.96 15.02
C ALA A 18 16.00 -14.57 14.07
N ARG A 19 16.64 -15.53 13.38
CA ARG A 19 17.90 -15.31 12.62
C ARG A 19 17.92 -15.75 11.15
N PHE A 20 16.79 -16.03 10.52
CA PHE A 20 16.74 -16.30 9.07
C PHE A 20 15.94 -15.26 8.28
N THR A 21 16.41 -14.01 8.35
CA THR A 21 16.32 -13.01 7.29
C THR A 21 17.71 -12.40 7.02
N GLY A 22 18.70 -13.24 6.65
CA GLY A 22 20.00 -12.88 6.04
C GLY A 22 21.05 -12.20 6.94
N ILE A 23 22.38 -12.40 6.87
CA ILE A 23 23.33 -13.18 6.05
C ILE A 23 24.61 -13.32 6.92
N GLY A 24 25.38 -14.41 6.74
CA GLY A 24 26.86 -14.34 6.75
C GLY A 24 27.62 -14.31 8.08
N VAL A 25 28.62 -15.19 8.14
CA VAL A 25 29.62 -15.36 9.19
C VAL A 25 30.55 -14.13 9.26
N ALA A 26 30.91 -13.70 10.48
CA ALA A 26 32.11 -12.88 10.69
C ALA A 26 32.98 -13.48 11.81
N LYS A 27 34.24 -13.81 11.45
CA LYS A 27 35.45 -13.43 12.20
C LYS A 27 36.72 -13.76 11.39
N GLY A 28 37.57 -12.74 11.22
CA GLY A 28 38.94 -12.87 10.70
C GLY A 28 39.50 -11.52 10.21
N SER A 29 40.45 -10.96 10.96
CA SER A 29 41.14 -9.68 10.76
C SER A 29 41.89 -9.52 9.42
N GLY A 30 41.84 -8.31 8.83
CA GLY A 30 42.75 -7.88 7.76
C GLY A 30 42.33 -6.55 7.11
N GLN A 31 43.28 -5.64 6.92
CA GLN A 31 43.09 -4.28 6.38
C GLN A 31 42.70 -4.23 4.88
N ASN A 32 42.12 -3.08 4.50
CA ASN A 32 42.10 -2.38 3.19
C ASN A 32 40.84 -2.36 2.30
N GLN A 33 40.41 -1.11 2.08
CA GLN A 33 39.87 -0.43 0.89
C GLN A 33 38.39 -0.53 0.49
N ASN A 34 37.87 0.67 0.20
CA ASN A 34 36.54 1.09 -0.23
C ASN A 34 35.94 0.26 -1.37
N GLU A 35 34.63 -0.02 -1.29
CA GLU A 35 33.67 0.14 -2.40
C GLU A 35 32.23 0.06 -1.87
N SER A 36 31.41 1.04 -2.25
CA SER A 36 30.05 1.29 -1.74
C SER A 36 28.99 0.74 -2.70
N SER A 37 28.20 -0.23 -2.26
CA SER A 37 27.05 -0.76 -3.00
C SER A 37 25.73 -0.49 -2.27
N ASN A 38 24.85 0.30 -2.89
CA ASN A 38 23.50 0.62 -2.42
C ASN A 38 22.58 -0.60 -2.48
N GLN A 39 22.20 -1.14 -1.33
CA GLN A 39 21.11 -2.12 -1.20
C GLN A 39 20.09 -1.61 -0.17
N SER A 40 18.95 -1.09 -0.65
CA SER A 40 17.81 -0.71 0.20
C SER A 40 16.73 -1.79 0.09
N LEU A 41 16.66 -2.64 1.12
CA LEU A 41 15.60 -3.62 1.30
C LEU A 41 14.35 -2.92 1.87
N CYS A 42 13.22 -3.05 1.17
CA CYS A 42 11.90 -2.68 1.68
C CYS A 42 11.45 -3.74 2.68
N SER A 43 11.28 -3.37 3.96
CA SER A 43 10.71 -4.23 4.99
C SER A 43 9.60 -3.46 5.72
N VAL A 44 8.40 -4.01 5.72
CA VAL A 44 7.20 -3.51 6.40
C VAL A 44 7.25 -3.95 7.87
N GLY A 45 7.24 -2.99 8.78
CA GLY A 45 7.43 -3.21 10.23
C GLY A 45 6.18 -3.73 10.94
N SER A 46 6.40 -4.72 11.81
CA SER A 46 5.45 -5.26 12.79
C SER A 46 5.92 -4.89 14.20
N LEU A 47 4.94 -4.62 15.05
CA LEU A 47 4.99 -4.14 16.44
C LEU A 47 5.49 -5.15 17.47
N SER A 48 6.22 -4.66 18.50
CA SER A 48 5.75 -4.59 19.90
C SER A 48 6.86 -4.21 20.89
N ASP A 49 6.52 -3.32 21.83
CA ASP A 49 7.27 -2.89 23.01
C ASP A 49 7.34 -3.94 24.13
N LYS A 50 8.39 -3.85 24.98
CA LYS A 50 8.28 -4.06 26.44
C LYS A 50 9.30 -3.22 27.21
N GLU A 51 8.78 -2.65 28.30
CA GLU A 51 9.38 -1.75 29.28
C GLU A 51 10.53 -2.35 30.10
N LEU A 52 11.40 -1.44 30.57
CA LEU A 52 12.51 -1.66 31.50
C LEU A 52 12.10 -1.31 32.94
N GLU A 53 12.26 -2.24 33.87
CA GLU A 53 12.44 -1.93 35.29
C GLU A 53 13.93 -1.74 35.62
N THR A 54 14.25 -0.64 36.30
CA THR A 54 15.56 -0.29 36.85
C THR A 54 15.77 -0.87 38.26
N PRO A 55 16.99 -1.28 38.66
CA PRO A 55 17.26 -1.76 40.02
C PRO A 55 17.70 -0.64 40.97
N GLU A 56 17.00 -0.47 42.09
CA GLU A 56 17.46 0.35 43.22
C GLU A 56 18.30 -0.45 44.22
N LYS A 57 19.25 0.27 44.83
CA LYS A 57 20.29 -0.20 45.76
C LYS A 57 19.74 -0.43 47.18
N LYS A 58 20.36 -1.42 47.84
CA LYS A 58 20.25 -1.78 49.26
C LYS A 58 20.38 -0.60 50.24
N ALA A 59 19.58 -0.65 51.30
CA ALA A 59 19.92 -0.17 52.65
C ALA A 59 19.22 -1.05 53.71
N ASN A 60 19.65 -0.87 54.96
CA ASN A 60 19.86 -1.89 55.97
C ASN A 60 18.69 -2.06 56.97
N ASP A 61 18.81 -3.14 57.76
CA ASP A 61 18.39 -3.31 59.16
C ASP A 61 16.97 -3.79 59.56
N GLN A 62 16.99 -5.02 60.07
CA GLN A 62 16.55 -5.45 61.41
C GLN A 62 15.05 -5.43 61.83
N ARG A 63 14.65 -6.65 62.22
CA ARG A 63 14.04 -7.04 63.52
C ARG A 63 12.51 -7.24 63.61
N VAL A 64 12.19 -8.50 63.98
CA VAL A 64 11.23 -8.96 65.01
C VAL A 64 9.89 -9.57 64.53
N ARG A 65 9.79 -10.90 64.75
CA ARG A 65 8.72 -11.72 65.39
C ARG A 65 7.30 -11.10 65.39
N LYS A 66 6.20 -11.81 65.10
CA LYS A 66 5.70 -13.04 65.78
C LYS A 66 4.34 -13.44 65.16
N ARG A 67 4.07 -14.75 65.16
CA ARG A 67 2.81 -15.54 65.18
C ARG A 67 1.51 -14.74 65.51
N LYS A 68 0.30 -15.07 65.03
CA LYS A 68 -0.41 -16.37 65.06
C LYS A 68 -1.79 -16.22 64.37
N ALA A 69 -2.37 -17.36 63.97
CA ALA A 69 -3.69 -17.57 63.39
C ALA A 69 -4.87 -17.28 64.35
N ASP A 70 -6.09 -17.08 63.80
CA ASP A 70 -7.28 -17.95 64.04
C ASP A 70 -8.54 -17.50 63.25
N HIS A 71 -8.98 -18.37 62.34
CA HIS A 71 -10.28 -19.08 62.21
C HIS A 71 -11.72 -18.45 62.31
N PHE A 72 -12.60 -19.05 61.47
CA PHE A 72 -14.09 -19.18 61.45
C PHE A 72 -14.96 -17.98 60.97
N ASP A 73 -16.06 -18.10 60.21
CA ASP A 73 -16.91 -19.24 59.76
C ASP A 73 -17.80 -18.88 58.53
N SER A 74 -18.18 -19.93 57.79
CA SER A 74 -19.36 -20.23 56.93
C SER A 74 -20.29 -19.16 56.33
N SER A 75 -20.60 -19.33 55.04
CA SER A 75 -21.87 -19.96 54.62
C SER A 75 -21.95 -20.23 53.10
N GLN A 76 -22.76 -21.25 52.77
CA GLN A 76 -22.82 -22.02 51.53
C GLN A 76 -23.66 -21.36 50.41
N GLY A 77 -23.38 -21.75 49.16
CA GLY A 77 -24.30 -21.66 48.02
C GLY A 77 -23.69 -22.22 46.73
N LYS A 78 -24.18 -23.39 46.28
CA LYS A 78 -23.69 -24.16 45.12
C LYS A 78 -24.45 -23.85 43.81
N ALA A 79 -23.81 -24.26 42.71
CA ALA A 79 -24.27 -24.43 41.31
C ALA A 79 -24.30 -23.14 40.47
N GLY A 80 -23.75 -23.05 39.25
CA GLY A 80 -23.31 -24.05 38.28
C GLY A 80 -23.98 -23.68 36.93
N GLY A 81 -23.23 -23.14 35.96
CA GLY A 81 -23.82 -22.73 34.69
C GLY A 81 -22.86 -22.09 33.69
N ARG A 82 -22.54 -22.88 32.66
CA ARG A 82 -21.73 -22.69 31.44
C ARG A 82 -21.76 -21.31 30.76
N GLY A 83 -20.66 -21.09 30.02
CA GLY A 83 -20.30 -19.85 29.34
C GLY A 83 -21.18 -19.46 28.14
N HIS A 84 -21.18 -18.17 27.89
CA HIS A 84 -21.87 -17.54 26.78
C HIS A 84 -21.02 -17.65 25.51
N LYS A 85 -21.59 -18.22 24.45
CA LYS A 85 -21.08 -18.11 23.08
C LYS A 85 -21.79 -16.95 22.39
N ILE A 86 -21.01 -16.07 21.78
CA ILE A 86 -21.45 -14.94 20.96
C ILE A 86 -21.86 -15.50 19.59
N SER A 87 -23.16 -15.59 19.34
CA SER A 87 -23.73 -15.88 18.02
C SER A 87 -25.09 -15.19 17.86
N ASP A 88 -25.21 -13.95 18.33
CA ASP A 88 -26.42 -13.14 18.13
C ASP A 88 -26.04 -11.71 17.77
N TYR A 89 -25.46 -11.55 16.59
CA TYR A 89 -25.58 -10.34 15.77
C TYR A 89 -25.57 -10.85 14.33
N PHE A 90 -26.55 -10.44 13.53
CA PHE A 90 -26.86 -10.86 12.14
C PHE A 90 -27.91 -11.96 11.98
N GLU A 91 -29.19 -11.55 11.93
CA GLU A 91 -30.13 -12.15 10.98
C GLU A 91 -31.13 -11.09 10.50
N VAL A 92 -31.04 -10.76 9.21
CA VAL A 92 -32.01 -9.92 8.48
C VAL A 92 -32.91 -10.84 7.66
N GLN A 93 -34.20 -10.79 8.00
CA GLN A 93 -35.38 -10.91 7.14
C GLN A 93 -35.21 -11.64 5.80
N GLN A 94 -35.65 -12.90 5.77
CA GLN A 94 -36.35 -13.46 4.61
C GLN A 94 -37.62 -14.18 5.09
N GLY A 95 -38.76 -13.68 4.64
CA GLY A 95 -40.09 -14.22 4.96
C GLY A 95 -40.34 -15.56 4.29
N SER A 96 -40.80 -16.53 5.07
CA SER A 96 -41.36 -17.80 4.59
C SER A 96 -42.89 -17.75 4.58
N PRO A 97 -43.55 -18.45 3.63
CA PRO A 97 -45.00 -18.53 3.53
C PRO A 97 -45.57 -19.54 4.53
N SER A 98 -46.69 -19.18 5.14
CA SER A 98 -47.44 -19.99 6.11
C SER A 98 -48.19 -21.14 5.43
N SER A 99 -47.79 -22.38 5.72
CA SER A 99 -48.56 -23.60 5.49
C SER A 99 -49.37 -23.96 6.74
N ILE A 100 -50.68 -24.10 6.56
CA ILE A 100 -51.68 -24.43 7.58
C ILE A 100 -51.55 -25.92 7.94
N SER A 101 -51.28 -26.20 9.22
CA SER A 101 -51.41 -27.53 9.81
C SER A 101 -52.72 -27.64 10.58
N SER A 102 -53.42 -28.72 10.27
CA SER A 102 -54.63 -29.26 10.90
C SER A 102 -54.49 -29.40 12.41
N ALA A 103 -55.48 -28.93 13.16
CA ALA A 103 -55.66 -29.26 14.58
C ALA A 103 -57.09 -29.73 14.83
N ASN A 104 -57.19 -30.95 15.34
CA ASN A 104 -58.37 -31.60 15.87
C ASN A 104 -59.04 -30.73 16.94
N THR A 105 -60.36 -30.72 16.98
CA THR A 105 -61.11 -30.23 18.15
C THR A 105 -62.00 -31.33 18.66
N GLU A 106 -61.67 -31.76 19.88
CA GLU A 106 -62.35 -32.76 20.67
C GLU A 106 -63.73 -32.27 21.14
N HIS A 107 -64.61 -33.25 21.32
CA HIS A 107 -65.88 -33.12 22.00
C HIS A 107 -65.72 -32.56 23.41
N SER A 108 -66.48 -31.51 23.74
CA SER A 108 -66.77 -31.14 25.12
C SER A 108 -68.25 -30.89 25.28
N SER A 109 -68.87 -31.82 25.98
CA SER A 109 -70.23 -31.79 26.51
C SER A 109 -70.31 -30.77 27.66
N CYS A 110 -71.29 -29.87 27.61
CA CYS A 110 -71.74 -29.14 28.79
C CYS A 110 -73.25 -29.18 28.89
N SER A 111 -73.69 -29.70 30.03
CA SER A 111 -75.06 -29.98 30.45
C SER A 111 -75.74 -28.69 30.91
N LEU A 112 -76.97 -28.46 30.42
CA LEU A 112 -77.95 -27.57 31.07
C LEU A 112 -79.27 -28.32 31.27
N LYS A 113 -79.81 -28.14 32.47
CA LYS A 113 -80.89 -28.89 33.13
C LYS A 113 -82.26 -28.79 32.41
N PRO A 114 -83.15 -29.78 32.60
CA PRO A 114 -84.48 -29.77 32.00
C PRO A 114 -85.38 -28.80 32.75
N THR A 115 -85.91 -27.79 32.06
CA THR A 115 -86.99 -26.95 32.59
C THR A 115 -88.31 -27.50 32.04
N SER A 116 -89.16 -27.90 32.97
CA SER A 116 -90.53 -28.36 32.76
C SER A 116 -91.33 -27.41 31.85
N LEU A 117 -91.91 -27.94 30.77
CA LEU A 117 -92.95 -27.28 29.98
C LEU A 117 -94.17 -28.19 29.92
N TYR A 118 -95.17 -27.85 30.73
CA TYR A 118 -96.52 -28.38 30.61
C TYR A 118 -97.31 -27.56 29.60
N MET A 119 -97.89 -28.32 28.66
CA MET A 119 -99.19 -28.14 28.01
C MET A 119 -99.41 -27.09 26.90
N LEU A 120 -99.80 -27.70 25.77
CA LEU A 120 -100.95 -27.40 24.90
C LEU A 120 -100.73 -26.60 23.59
N HIS A 121 -101.21 -27.28 22.55
CA HIS A 121 -101.78 -26.81 21.29
C HIS A 121 -100.91 -26.86 20.03
N LYS A 122 -101.27 -27.85 19.20
CA LYS A 122 -100.91 -28.03 17.80
C LYS A 122 -101.86 -27.16 16.97
N ALA A 123 -101.44 -25.94 16.64
CA ALA A 123 -101.96 -25.00 15.62
C ALA A 123 -101.26 -23.65 15.90
N THR A 124 -100.69 -22.89 14.98
CA THR A 124 -100.92 -22.71 13.55
C THR A 124 -99.67 -21.98 13.04
N GLN A 125 -98.89 -22.55 12.14
CA GLN A 125 -98.14 -21.67 11.24
C GLN A 125 -99.18 -21.15 10.26
N SER A 126 -99.45 -19.83 10.25
CA SER A 126 -100.22 -19.24 9.16
C SER A 126 -99.46 -19.46 7.84
N ASP A 127 -100.17 -19.66 6.73
CA ASP A 127 -99.57 -19.83 5.39
C ASP A 127 -98.52 -18.74 5.09
N LEU A 128 -98.77 -17.51 5.56
CA LEU A 128 -97.86 -16.35 5.48
C LEU A 128 -96.48 -16.55 6.17
N THR A 129 -96.41 -17.38 7.22
CA THR A 129 -95.18 -17.65 7.98
C THR A 129 -94.36 -18.76 7.31
N ILE A 130 -95.03 -19.75 6.71
CA ILE A 130 -94.40 -20.80 5.90
C ILE A 130 -93.81 -20.16 4.64
N GLU A 131 -94.58 -19.35 3.93
CA GLU A 131 -94.15 -18.66 2.72
C GLU A 131 -92.93 -17.75 2.95
N LYS A 132 -92.88 -17.04 4.09
CA LYS A 132 -91.69 -16.27 4.51
C LYS A 132 -90.47 -17.14 4.77
N LEU A 133 -90.64 -18.32 5.40
CA LEU A 133 -89.54 -19.26 5.61
C LEU A 133 -89.02 -19.82 4.29
N THR A 134 -89.91 -20.20 3.37
CA THR A 134 -89.53 -20.70 2.04
C THR A 134 -88.82 -19.63 1.21
N ALA A 135 -89.28 -18.37 1.27
CA ALA A 135 -88.61 -17.25 0.61
C ALA A 135 -87.21 -16.98 1.18
N MET A 136 -87.03 -17.07 2.50
CA MET A 136 -85.71 -16.96 3.12
C MET A 136 -84.78 -18.12 2.75
N GLU A 137 -85.31 -19.34 2.65
CA GLU A 137 -84.56 -20.53 2.24
C GLU A 137 -84.12 -20.43 0.76
N ASN A 138 -85.01 -20.01 -0.13
CA ASN A 138 -84.70 -19.76 -1.54
C ASN A 138 -83.65 -18.64 -1.73
N ASN A 139 -83.74 -17.55 -0.96
CA ASN A 139 -82.73 -16.49 -0.99
C ASN A 139 -81.38 -16.98 -0.49
N LYS A 140 -81.35 -17.76 0.60
CA LYS A 140 -80.11 -18.36 1.11
C LYS A 140 -79.51 -19.35 0.11
N ASN A 141 -80.32 -20.18 -0.54
CA ASN A 141 -79.84 -21.10 -1.57
C ASN A 141 -79.28 -20.35 -2.79
N SER A 142 -79.94 -19.29 -3.24
CA SER A 142 -79.40 -18.44 -4.32
C SER A 142 -78.08 -17.76 -3.94
N ASP A 143 -77.95 -17.30 -2.69
CA ASP A 143 -76.71 -16.72 -2.20
C ASP A 143 -75.59 -17.76 -2.03
N LEU A 144 -75.93 -19.01 -1.70
CA LEU A 144 -74.99 -20.13 -1.68
C LEU A 144 -74.50 -20.46 -3.10
N GLU A 145 -75.39 -20.59 -4.09
CA GLU A 145 -75.01 -20.84 -5.48
C GLU A 145 -74.09 -19.74 -6.05
N LYS A 146 -74.36 -18.47 -5.74
CA LYS A 146 -73.47 -17.35 -6.12
C LYS A 146 -72.10 -17.44 -5.46
N LYS A 147 -72.05 -17.85 -4.19
CA LYS A 147 -70.79 -18.05 -3.47
C LYS A 147 -70.02 -19.23 -4.02
N GLU A 148 -70.68 -20.34 -4.34
CA GLU A 148 -70.09 -21.51 -5.00
C GLU A 148 -69.52 -21.16 -6.36
N GLY A 149 -70.27 -20.45 -7.22
CA GLY A 149 -69.76 -19.98 -8.50
C GLY A 149 -68.54 -19.05 -8.36
N ARG A 150 -68.54 -18.17 -7.34
CA ARG A 150 -67.37 -17.33 -7.05
C ARG A 150 -66.18 -18.14 -6.54
N ILE A 151 -66.40 -19.20 -5.77
CA ILE A 151 -65.34 -20.13 -5.34
C ILE A 151 -64.74 -20.82 -6.57
N ASP A 152 -65.57 -21.30 -7.49
CA ASP A 152 -65.10 -21.95 -8.73
C ASP A 152 -64.29 -21.01 -9.63
N ASP A 153 -64.72 -19.77 -9.77
CA ASP A 153 -63.97 -18.74 -10.50
C ASP A 153 -62.62 -18.45 -9.85
N LEU A 154 -62.59 -18.33 -8.53
CA LEU A 154 -61.35 -18.13 -7.78
C LEU A 154 -60.42 -19.35 -7.87
N LEU A 155 -60.96 -20.58 -7.86
CA LEU A 155 -60.18 -21.79 -8.05
C LEU A 155 -59.57 -21.85 -9.44
N ARG A 156 -60.33 -21.52 -10.49
CA ARG A 156 -59.81 -21.40 -11.87
C ARG A 156 -58.69 -20.36 -11.97
N ALA A 157 -58.90 -19.17 -11.42
CA ALA A 157 -57.89 -18.13 -11.40
C ALA A 157 -56.62 -18.56 -10.64
N ASN A 158 -56.77 -19.30 -9.52
CA ASN A 158 -55.63 -19.84 -8.77
C ASN A 158 -54.85 -20.88 -9.57
N CYS A 159 -55.55 -21.76 -10.31
CA CYS A 159 -54.91 -22.72 -11.22
C CYS A 159 -54.13 -22.01 -12.35
N ASP A 160 -54.70 -20.96 -12.94
CA ASP A 160 -54.00 -20.19 -13.98
C ASP A 160 -52.77 -19.45 -13.44
N LEU A 161 -52.87 -18.82 -12.25
CA LEU A 161 -51.73 -18.17 -11.59
C LEU A 161 -50.62 -19.18 -11.25
N ARG A 162 -50.97 -20.39 -10.78
CA ARG A 162 -49.99 -21.47 -10.54
C ARG A 162 -49.27 -21.85 -11.83
N ARG A 163 -50.01 -22.02 -12.94
CA ARG A 163 -49.41 -22.32 -14.24
C ARG A 163 -48.46 -21.19 -14.70
N GLN A 164 -48.83 -19.93 -14.48
CA GLN A 164 -47.96 -18.79 -14.80
C GLN A 164 -46.67 -18.78 -13.95
N ILE A 165 -46.77 -19.08 -12.65
CA ILE A 165 -45.60 -19.19 -11.76
C ILE A 165 -44.68 -20.30 -12.25
N ASP A 166 -45.22 -21.47 -12.59
CA ASP A 166 -44.43 -22.60 -13.12
C ASP A 166 -43.73 -22.25 -14.44
N GLU A 167 -44.41 -21.53 -15.34
CA GLU A 167 -43.83 -21.02 -16.59
C GLU A 167 -42.65 -20.06 -16.32
N GLN A 168 -42.84 -19.09 -15.42
CA GLN A 168 -41.79 -18.14 -15.02
C GLN A 168 -40.61 -18.84 -14.35
N GLN A 169 -40.85 -19.84 -13.51
CA GLN A 169 -39.80 -20.65 -12.89
C GLN A 169 -38.98 -21.43 -13.92
N ARG A 170 -39.63 -22.07 -14.91
CA ARG A 170 -38.94 -22.75 -16.01
C ARG A 170 -38.10 -21.79 -16.85
N MET A 171 -38.62 -20.60 -17.13
CA MET A 171 -37.87 -19.56 -17.83
C MET A 171 -36.64 -19.11 -17.04
N LEU A 172 -36.81 -18.85 -15.75
CA LEU A 172 -35.71 -18.48 -14.85
C LEU A 172 -34.61 -19.56 -14.82
N GLU A 173 -35.00 -20.84 -14.77
CA GLU A 173 -34.05 -21.95 -14.76
C GLU A 173 -33.23 -22.03 -16.07
N ARG A 174 -33.87 -21.83 -17.22
CA ARG A 174 -33.17 -21.72 -18.52
C ARG A 174 -32.20 -20.53 -18.55
N TYR A 175 -32.56 -19.40 -17.97
CA TYR A 175 -31.64 -18.25 -17.88
C TYR A 175 -30.45 -18.55 -16.97
N LYS A 176 -30.66 -19.20 -15.81
CA LYS A 176 -29.57 -19.65 -14.92
C LYS A 176 -28.63 -20.60 -15.62
N GLU A 177 -29.13 -21.59 -16.36
CA GLU A 177 -28.29 -22.52 -17.13
C GLU A 177 -27.43 -21.80 -18.18
N ARG A 178 -28.03 -20.86 -18.94
CA ARG A 178 -27.31 -20.05 -19.92
C ARG A 178 -26.24 -19.18 -19.25
N LEU A 179 -26.57 -18.54 -18.14
CA LEU A 179 -25.64 -17.73 -17.36
C LEU A 179 -24.47 -18.60 -16.86
N ASN A 180 -24.74 -19.79 -16.33
CA ASN A 180 -23.71 -20.69 -15.83
C ASN A 180 -22.75 -21.15 -16.95
N LYS A 181 -23.27 -21.43 -18.16
CA LYS A 181 -22.44 -21.70 -19.34
C LYS A 181 -21.55 -20.51 -19.70
N CYS A 182 -22.10 -19.30 -19.68
CA CYS A 182 -21.36 -18.07 -19.96
C CYS A 182 -20.25 -17.82 -18.93
N VAL A 183 -20.55 -17.97 -17.63
CA VAL A 183 -19.58 -17.85 -16.54
C VAL A 183 -18.47 -18.90 -16.70
N THR A 184 -18.82 -20.15 -17.00
CA THR A 184 -17.85 -21.23 -17.21
C THR A 184 -16.90 -20.93 -18.38
N MET A 185 -17.43 -20.45 -19.50
CA MET A 185 -16.60 -20.06 -20.65
C MET A 185 -15.71 -18.85 -20.32
N SER A 186 -16.26 -17.85 -19.63
CA SER A 186 -15.52 -16.66 -19.20
C SER A 186 -14.36 -17.04 -18.28
N LYS A 187 -14.58 -17.93 -17.30
CA LYS A 187 -13.52 -18.48 -16.44
C LYS A 187 -12.40 -19.10 -17.27
N LYS A 188 -12.74 -19.97 -18.23
CA LYS A 188 -11.76 -20.66 -19.09
C LYS A 188 -10.91 -19.66 -19.88
N LEU A 189 -11.54 -18.67 -20.51
CA LEU A 189 -10.84 -17.63 -21.29
C LEU A 189 -9.96 -16.75 -20.41
N LEU A 190 -10.41 -16.37 -19.22
CA LEU A 190 -9.63 -15.57 -18.26
C LEU A 190 -8.39 -16.33 -17.78
N ILE A 191 -8.52 -17.63 -17.48
CA ILE A 191 -7.39 -18.48 -17.10
C ILE A 191 -6.41 -18.62 -18.25
N GLU A 192 -6.90 -18.83 -19.48
CA GLU A 192 -6.04 -18.93 -20.67
C GLU A 192 -5.25 -17.63 -20.90
N LYS A 193 -5.92 -16.48 -20.83
CA LYS A 193 -5.29 -15.16 -20.91
C LYS A 193 -4.22 -14.98 -19.82
N SER A 194 -4.55 -15.33 -18.58
CA SER A 194 -3.60 -15.23 -17.46
C SER A 194 -2.37 -16.14 -17.66
N LYS A 195 -2.55 -17.34 -18.21
CA LYS A 195 -1.44 -18.25 -18.57
C LYS A 195 -0.55 -17.67 -19.66
N GLN A 196 -1.14 -17.05 -20.69
CA GLN A 196 -0.39 -16.37 -21.76
C GLN A 196 0.43 -15.20 -21.20
N GLU A 197 -0.16 -14.35 -20.34
CA GLU A 197 0.55 -13.26 -19.66
C GLU A 197 1.71 -13.79 -18.80
N LYS A 198 1.49 -14.90 -18.07
CA LYS A 198 2.52 -15.56 -17.26
C LYS A 198 3.68 -16.10 -18.10
N MET A 199 3.38 -16.69 -19.27
CA MET A 199 4.40 -17.17 -20.21
C MET A 199 5.21 -16.01 -20.80
N ALA A 200 4.55 -14.97 -21.30
CA ALA A 200 5.22 -13.79 -21.85
C ALA A 200 6.15 -13.10 -20.83
N CYS A 201 5.72 -13.03 -19.57
CA CYS A 201 6.56 -12.48 -18.50
C CYS A 201 7.81 -13.31 -18.22
N ARG A 202 7.71 -14.65 -18.32
CA ARG A 202 8.86 -15.56 -18.18
C ARG A 202 9.81 -15.46 -19.36
N ASP A 203 9.29 -15.37 -20.58
CA ASP A 203 10.12 -15.21 -21.77
C ASP A 203 10.94 -13.92 -21.69
N LYS A 204 10.31 -12.82 -21.27
CA LYS A 204 10.99 -11.56 -20.99
C LYS A 204 12.07 -11.73 -19.90
N SER A 205 11.75 -12.41 -18.81
CA SER A 205 12.71 -12.66 -17.73
C SER A 205 13.89 -13.55 -18.18
N MET A 206 13.65 -14.51 -19.07
CA MET A 206 14.72 -15.33 -19.65
C MET A 206 15.62 -14.55 -20.60
N GLN A 207 15.07 -13.60 -21.37
CA GLN A 207 15.86 -12.70 -22.20
C GLN A 207 16.72 -11.76 -21.34
N ASP A 208 16.14 -11.18 -20.30
CA ASP A 208 16.83 -10.28 -19.38
C ASP A 208 17.88 -11.00 -18.52
N ARG A 209 17.76 -12.33 -18.30
CA ARG A 209 18.76 -13.13 -17.58
C ARG A 209 20.17 -13.03 -18.16
N LEU A 210 20.33 -13.13 -19.48
CA LEU A 210 21.65 -13.06 -20.12
C LEU A 210 22.17 -11.61 -20.18
N ARG A 211 21.26 -10.65 -20.31
CA ARG A 211 21.57 -9.23 -20.52
C ARG A 211 21.89 -8.52 -19.20
N LEU A 212 21.03 -8.67 -18.20
CA LEU A 212 21.09 -7.97 -16.91
C LEU A 212 21.79 -8.82 -15.85
N GLY A 213 21.59 -10.14 -15.86
CA GLY A 213 22.19 -11.07 -14.90
C GLY A 213 21.18 -12.03 -14.27
N HIS A 214 21.66 -12.89 -13.38
CA HIS A 214 20.82 -13.84 -12.64
C HIS A 214 21.41 -14.19 -11.27
N PHE A 215 20.58 -14.81 -10.42
CA PHE A 215 21.06 -15.44 -9.20
C PHE A 215 21.76 -16.76 -9.52
N THR A 216 22.90 -16.98 -8.88
CA THR A 216 23.66 -18.24 -8.91
C THR A 216 23.83 -18.70 -7.47
N THR A 217 23.58 -19.98 -7.22
CA THR A 217 23.79 -20.57 -5.89
C THR A 217 25.27 -20.83 -5.67
N VAL A 218 25.87 -20.17 -4.68
CA VAL A 218 27.28 -20.31 -4.31
C VAL A 218 27.37 -20.99 -2.94
N ARG A 219 28.30 -21.94 -2.80
CA ARG A 219 28.52 -22.66 -1.55
C ARG A 219 29.45 -21.86 -0.63
N HIS A 220 28.96 -21.52 0.56
CA HIS A 220 29.74 -20.95 1.66
C HIS A 220 29.82 -21.95 2.83
N GLY A 221 30.89 -22.74 2.85
CA GLY A 221 31.11 -23.79 3.84
C GLY A 221 30.04 -24.88 3.78
N ALA A 222 29.25 -25.00 4.85
CA ALA A 222 28.12 -25.93 4.95
C ALA A 222 26.78 -25.35 4.45
N SER A 223 26.76 -24.07 4.06
CA SER A 223 25.55 -23.36 3.60
C SER A 223 25.63 -22.98 2.13
N PHE A 224 24.48 -22.79 1.50
CA PHE A 224 24.36 -22.23 0.15
C PHE A 224 23.74 -20.84 0.24
N THR A 225 24.30 -19.89 -0.50
CA THR A 225 23.75 -18.54 -0.60
C THR A 225 23.58 -18.17 -2.06
N GLU A 226 22.49 -17.47 -2.38
CA GLU A 226 22.28 -16.93 -3.71
C GLU A 226 23.08 -15.65 -3.88
N GLN A 227 23.85 -15.56 -4.97
CA GLN A 227 24.62 -14.39 -5.33
C GLN A 227 24.22 -13.93 -6.74
N TRP A 228 24.04 -12.62 -6.90
CA TRP A 228 23.78 -12.04 -8.21
C TRP A 228 25.03 -12.08 -9.09
N THR A 229 24.87 -12.55 -10.33
CA THR A 229 25.91 -12.56 -11.37
C THR A 229 25.47 -11.65 -12.51
N ASP A 230 26.28 -10.65 -12.84
CA ASP A 230 25.95 -9.65 -13.85
C ASP A 230 26.02 -10.20 -15.29
N GLY A 231 25.05 -9.78 -16.11
CA GLY A 231 24.95 -10.14 -17.53
C GLY A 231 25.87 -9.32 -18.45
N TYR A 232 25.79 -9.59 -19.77
CA TYR A 232 26.72 -8.99 -20.74
C TYR A 232 26.64 -7.45 -20.79
N ALA A 233 25.49 -6.84 -20.49
CA ALA A 233 25.32 -5.39 -20.58
C ALA A 233 26.20 -4.66 -19.55
N PHE A 234 26.24 -5.15 -18.31
CA PHE A 234 27.11 -4.63 -17.26
C PHE A 234 28.58 -4.91 -17.55
N GLN A 235 28.90 -6.15 -17.96
CA GLN A 235 30.28 -6.52 -18.30
C GLN A 235 30.86 -5.64 -19.43
N ASN A 236 30.04 -5.28 -20.41
CA ASN A 236 30.46 -4.40 -21.50
C ASN A 236 30.74 -2.97 -21.02
N LEU A 237 29.92 -2.43 -20.12
CA LEU A 237 30.15 -1.10 -19.53
C LEU A 237 31.40 -1.09 -18.65
N ILE A 238 31.61 -2.13 -17.83
CA ILE A 238 32.82 -2.26 -17.00
C ILE A 238 34.08 -2.26 -17.89
N LYS A 239 34.09 -3.07 -18.96
CA LYS A 239 35.19 -3.08 -19.94
C LYS A 239 35.39 -1.73 -20.63
N GLN A 240 34.30 -1.00 -20.92
CA GLN A 240 34.41 0.36 -21.49
C GLN A 240 35.02 1.33 -20.48
N GLN A 241 34.59 1.28 -19.21
CA GLN A 241 35.12 2.12 -18.14
C GLN A 241 36.61 1.86 -17.90
N GLU A 242 37.05 0.60 -17.90
CA GLU A 242 38.47 0.21 -17.81
C GLU A 242 39.29 0.79 -18.97
N ARG A 243 38.77 0.74 -20.20
CA ARG A 243 39.45 1.33 -21.37
C ARG A 243 39.61 2.83 -21.25
N ILE A 244 38.57 3.55 -20.84
CA ILE A 244 38.63 5.01 -20.62
C ILE A 244 39.63 5.35 -19.52
N ASN A 245 39.63 4.58 -18.42
CA ASN A 245 40.56 4.79 -17.32
C ASN A 245 42.02 4.59 -17.79
N SER A 246 42.29 3.54 -18.56
CA SER A 246 43.61 3.31 -19.15
C SER A 246 44.05 4.47 -20.06
N GLN A 247 43.17 4.92 -20.96
CA GLN A 247 43.46 6.07 -21.84
C GLN A 247 43.70 7.36 -21.06
N ARG A 248 42.94 7.60 -19.99
CA ARG A 248 43.11 8.75 -19.10
C ARG A 248 44.47 8.71 -18.42
N GLU A 249 44.87 7.55 -17.90
CA GLU A 249 46.18 7.36 -17.29
C GLU A 249 47.32 7.55 -18.29
N ASP A 250 47.18 7.07 -19.52
CA ASP A 250 48.15 7.27 -20.60
C ASP A 250 48.33 8.75 -20.96
N ILE A 251 47.23 9.48 -21.12
CA ILE A 251 47.28 10.92 -21.39
C ILE A 251 47.94 11.66 -20.21
N GLU A 252 47.62 11.30 -18.98
CA GLU A 252 48.22 11.94 -17.80
C GLU A 252 49.73 11.61 -17.68
N ARG A 253 50.15 10.39 -18.05
CA ARG A 253 51.58 10.04 -18.20
C ARG A 253 52.25 10.91 -19.27
N GLN A 254 51.62 11.08 -20.43
CA GLN A 254 52.13 11.91 -21.52
C GLN A 254 52.22 13.39 -21.13
N ARG A 255 51.23 13.94 -20.41
CA ARG A 255 51.26 15.32 -19.88
C ARG A 255 52.42 15.51 -18.90
N LYS A 256 52.67 14.54 -18.00
CA LYS A 256 53.83 14.58 -17.10
C LYS A 256 55.16 14.57 -17.85
N LEU A 257 55.26 13.84 -18.97
CA LEU A 257 56.45 13.88 -19.83
C LEU A 257 56.57 15.21 -20.58
N LEU A 258 55.47 15.74 -21.12
CA LEU A 258 55.42 17.05 -21.77
C LEU A 258 55.86 18.16 -20.81
N ALA A 259 55.40 18.13 -19.55
CA ALA A 259 55.79 19.10 -18.52
C ALA A 259 57.30 19.12 -18.25
N LYS A 260 58.02 17.99 -18.42
CA LYS A 260 59.48 17.94 -18.33
C LYS A 260 60.19 18.58 -19.52
N ARG A 261 59.50 18.75 -20.65
CA ARG A 261 59.99 19.37 -21.90
C ARG A 261 59.54 20.82 -22.06
N LYS A 262 59.05 21.45 -20.98
CA LYS A 262 58.55 22.82 -21.01
C LYS A 262 59.67 23.79 -21.43
N PRO A 263 59.47 24.63 -22.47
CA PRO A 263 60.45 25.62 -22.87
C PRO A 263 60.71 26.64 -21.75
N PRO A 264 61.94 27.15 -21.60
CA PRO A 264 62.25 28.19 -20.63
C PRO A 264 61.46 29.46 -20.96
N SER A 265 60.80 30.04 -19.94
CA SER A 265 60.08 31.31 -20.05
C SER A 265 61.05 32.41 -20.49
N MET A 266 60.79 33.06 -21.64
CA MET A 266 61.41 34.35 -21.98
C MET A 266 60.88 35.45 -21.04
N ALA A 267 61.34 35.46 -19.80
CA ALA A 267 61.20 36.58 -18.89
C ALA A 267 62.26 36.50 -17.80
N GLN A 268 63.48 36.91 -18.12
CA GLN A 268 64.36 37.75 -17.28
C GLN A 268 65.67 38.00 -18.04
N THR A 269 65.89 39.26 -18.41
CA THR A 269 67.17 39.83 -18.83
C THR A 269 68.25 39.59 -17.75
N PRO A 270 69.45 39.07 -18.08
CA PRO A 270 70.56 39.02 -17.13
C PRO A 270 71.29 40.39 -17.09
N PRO A 271 71.85 40.81 -15.96
CA PRO A 271 72.79 41.93 -15.93
C PRO A 271 74.15 41.50 -16.53
N PRO A 272 74.92 42.43 -17.13
CA PRO A 272 76.19 42.08 -17.75
C PRO A 272 77.31 42.13 -16.70
N SER A 273 78.10 41.04 -16.55
CA SER A 273 79.57 41.12 -16.43
C SER A 273 80.27 39.80 -16.03
N LEU A 274 81.38 39.52 -16.73
CA LEU A 274 82.65 38.91 -16.31
C LEU A 274 82.81 37.38 -16.20
N GLU A 275 83.38 36.84 -17.29
CA GLU A 275 84.59 35.99 -17.40
C GLU A 275 84.89 34.76 -16.50
N GLN A 276 85.29 33.70 -17.24
CA GLN A 276 86.37 32.72 -17.01
C GLN A 276 86.08 31.31 -16.45
N ASN A 277 86.44 30.34 -17.31
CA ASN A 277 87.18 29.10 -17.06
C ASN A 277 86.54 27.94 -16.27
N LYS A 278 86.17 26.83 -16.97
CA LYS A 278 86.91 25.53 -16.95
C LYS A 278 86.13 24.34 -17.53
N ARG A 279 86.90 23.53 -18.28
CA ARG A 279 86.94 22.05 -18.35
C ARG A 279 85.83 21.28 -19.07
N LYS A 280 86.29 20.60 -20.13
CA LYS A 280 85.79 19.35 -20.70
C LYS A 280 85.34 18.34 -19.63
N SER A 281 84.12 17.84 -19.77
CA SER A 281 83.74 16.48 -19.37
C SER A 281 82.76 15.93 -20.40
N LYS A 282 83.21 14.94 -21.16
CA LYS A 282 82.34 14.06 -21.95
C LYS A 282 81.58 13.17 -20.96
N THR A 283 80.27 13.32 -20.92
CA THR A 283 79.36 12.35 -20.30
C THR A 283 78.14 12.24 -21.20
N ASN A 284 77.91 11.04 -21.72
CA ASN A 284 76.74 10.66 -22.48
C ASN A 284 75.48 10.93 -21.65
N GLY A 285 74.65 11.86 -22.10
CA GLY A 285 73.31 12.09 -21.62
C GLY A 285 72.48 12.52 -22.81
N THR A 286 71.49 11.72 -23.16
CA THR A 286 70.46 12.01 -24.17
C THR A 286 69.90 13.41 -23.95
N GLU A 287 70.28 14.35 -24.82
CA GLU A 287 69.68 15.69 -24.86
C GLU A 287 68.20 15.52 -25.18
N SER A 288 67.34 15.75 -24.19
CA SER A 288 65.91 15.90 -24.43
C SER A 288 65.73 17.26 -25.11
N GLU A 289 65.68 17.28 -26.45
CA GLU A 289 65.33 18.48 -27.22
C GLU A 289 64.10 19.15 -26.60
N ALA A 290 64.28 20.40 -26.17
CA ALA A 290 63.18 21.22 -25.67
C ALA A 290 62.28 21.59 -26.86
N LEU A 291 60.98 21.39 -26.72
CA LEU A 291 59.99 21.73 -27.75
C LEU A 291 59.94 23.25 -27.96
N SER A 292 59.56 23.68 -29.17
CA SER A 292 59.21 25.07 -29.41
C SER A 292 58.03 25.48 -28.53
N GLN A 293 57.97 26.77 -28.15
CA GLN A 293 56.86 27.30 -27.34
C GLN A 293 55.50 27.04 -28.00
N ALA A 294 55.41 27.12 -29.33
CA ALA A 294 54.18 26.84 -30.08
C ALA A 294 53.79 25.35 -30.03
N GLU A 295 54.75 24.45 -30.24
CA GLU A 295 54.53 22.99 -30.22
C GLU A 295 54.13 22.50 -28.83
N TYR A 296 54.70 23.08 -27.77
CA TYR A 296 54.32 22.78 -26.39
C TYR A 296 52.86 23.14 -26.11
N HIS A 297 52.45 24.37 -26.46
CA HIS A 297 51.07 24.84 -26.28
C HIS A 297 50.08 24.02 -27.09
N GLU A 298 50.43 23.65 -28.33
CA GLU A 298 49.61 22.78 -29.17
C GLU A 298 49.39 21.41 -28.52
N GLN A 299 50.46 20.75 -28.03
CA GLN A 299 50.32 19.45 -27.37
C GLN A 299 49.55 19.55 -26.04
N GLU A 300 49.74 20.62 -25.27
CA GLU A 300 48.98 20.85 -24.04
C GLU A 300 47.48 20.98 -24.31
N GLU A 301 47.09 21.74 -25.34
CA GLU A 301 45.69 21.92 -25.72
C GLU A 301 45.09 20.62 -26.28
N ILE A 302 45.84 19.84 -27.07
CA ILE A 302 45.42 18.50 -27.52
C ILE A 302 45.13 17.58 -26.34
N PHE A 303 46.01 17.50 -25.35
CA PHE A 303 45.80 16.64 -24.19
C PHE A 303 44.62 17.11 -23.34
N LYS A 304 44.45 18.41 -23.17
CA LYS A 304 43.31 19.00 -22.46
C LYS A 304 41.98 18.67 -23.14
N LEU A 305 41.90 18.80 -24.47
CA LEU A 305 40.72 18.44 -25.25
C LEU A 305 40.39 16.95 -25.15
N ARG A 306 41.41 16.07 -25.27
CA ARG A 306 41.23 14.62 -25.12
C ARG A 306 40.74 14.23 -23.74
N LEU A 307 41.29 14.84 -22.68
CA LEU A 307 40.85 14.61 -21.31
C LEU A 307 39.40 15.07 -21.09
N GLY A 308 39.02 16.21 -21.70
CA GLY A 308 37.65 16.70 -21.71
C GLY A 308 36.68 15.73 -22.40
N HIS A 309 37.09 15.13 -23.52
CA HIS A 309 36.30 14.12 -24.23
C HIS A 309 36.13 12.84 -23.39
N LEU A 310 37.21 12.29 -22.83
CA LEU A 310 37.14 11.12 -21.94
C LEU A 310 36.25 11.36 -20.73
N LYS A 311 36.29 12.56 -20.14
CA LYS A 311 35.41 12.93 -19.03
C LYS A 311 33.92 12.94 -19.43
N LYS A 312 33.61 13.33 -20.67
CA LYS A 312 32.24 13.28 -21.20
C LYS A 312 31.79 11.83 -21.39
N GLU A 313 32.64 10.98 -21.97
CA GLU A 313 32.35 9.56 -22.14
C GLU A 313 32.21 8.84 -20.79
N GLU A 314 33.04 9.13 -19.79
CA GLU A 314 32.92 8.63 -18.41
C GLU A 314 31.56 8.99 -17.80
N ALA A 315 31.08 10.22 -18.02
CA ALA A 315 29.75 10.65 -17.57
C ALA A 315 28.62 9.93 -18.31
N GLU A 316 28.77 9.63 -19.60
CA GLU A 316 27.81 8.85 -20.39
C GLU A 316 27.74 7.40 -19.93
N ILE A 317 28.89 6.75 -19.68
CA ILE A 317 28.96 5.39 -19.11
C ILE A 317 28.29 5.36 -17.73
N GLN A 318 28.59 6.33 -16.87
CA GLN A 318 28.00 6.38 -15.54
C GLN A 318 26.47 6.54 -15.60
N ALA A 319 25.96 7.39 -16.50
CA ALA A 319 24.52 7.56 -16.70
C ALA A 319 23.86 6.27 -17.22
N GLU A 320 24.52 5.55 -18.13
CA GLU A 320 24.03 4.28 -18.67
C GLU A 320 24.09 3.16 -17.62
N LEU A 321 25.11 3.14 -16.77
CA LEU A 321 25.22 2.22 -15.64
C LEU A 321 24.05 2.44 -14.67
N GLU A 322 23.79 3.69 -14.26
CA GLU A 322 22.63 4.03 -13.42
C GLU A 322 21.29 3.63 -14.08
N ARG A 323 21.20 3.71 -15.41
CA ARG A 323 20.02 3.25 -16.15
C ARG A 323 19.89 1.72 -16.10
N LEU A 324 20.98 0.99 -16.35
CA LEU A 324 20.98 -0.48 -16.27
C LEU A 324 20.69 -0.97 -14.85
N GLU A 325 21.22 -0.33 -13.82
CA GLU A 325 20.94 -0.70 -12.43
C GLU A 325 19.45 -0.60 -12.10
N ARG A 326 18.76 0.44 -12.60
CA ARG A 326 17.31 0.56 -12.45
C ARG A 326 16.57 -0.59 -13.12
N VAL A 327 16.92 -0.90 -14.37
CA VAL A 327 16.30 -2.02 -15.10
C VAL A 327 16.59 -3.36 -14.43
N ARG A 328 17.81 -3.57 -13.93
CA ARG A 328 18.21 -4.74 -13.13
C ARG A 328 17.35 -4.88 -11.88
N ASN A 329 17.15 -3.79 -11.12
CA ASN A 329 16.33 -3.83 -9.91
C ASN A 329 14.86 -4.19 -10.19
N LEU A 330 14.31 -3.70 -11.30
CA LEU A 330 12.97 -4.10 -11.76
C LEU A 330 12.93 -5.59 -12.16
N HIS A 331 13.94 -6.08 -12.87
CA HIS A 331 14.06 -7.49 -13.22
C HIS A 331 14.16 -8.39 -11.99
N ILE A 332 14.99 -8.03 -10.99
CA ILE A 332 15.09 -8.75 -9.72
C ILE A 332 13.74 -8.78 -8.99
N ARG A 333 13.00 -7.66 -8.98
CA ARG A 333 11.67 -7.59 -8.37
C ARG A 333 10.70 -8.55 -9.05
N GLU A 334 10.75 -8.62 -10.39
CA GLU A 334 9.90 -9.52 -11.17
C GLU A 334 10.25 -10.99 -10.95
N LEU A 335 11.54 -11.35 -10.92
CA LEU A 335 11.98 -12.70 -10.57
C LEU A 335 11.46 -13.13 -9.19
N LYS A 336 11.51 -12.23 -8.20
CA LYS A 336 10.94 -12.49 -6.87
C LYS A 336 9.42 -12.67 -6.90
N ARG A 337 8.70 -11.89 -7.71
CA ARG A 337 7.25 -12.01 -7.88
C ARG A 337 6.89 -13.37 -8.48
N ILE A 338 7.57 -13.78 -9.56
CA ILE A 338 7.38 -15.10 -10.20
C ILE A 338 7.67 -16.24 -9.21
N HIS A 339 8.78 -16.15 -8.48
CA HIS A 339 9.13 -17.14 -7.46
C HIS A 339 8.06 -17.24 -6.35
N ASN A 340 7.57 -16.10 -5.85
CA ASN A 340 6.50 -16.07 -4.86
C ASN A 340 5.20 -16.66 -5.40
N GLU A 341 4.85 -16.35 -6.65
CA GLU A 341 3.66 -16.89 -7.31
C GLU A 341 3.72 -18.41 -7.46
N ASP A 342 4.88 -18.96 -7.86
CA ASP A 342 5.05 -20.40 -8.05
C ASP A 342 5.05 -21.19 -6.72
N ASN A 343 5.44 -20.53 -5.63
CA ASN A 343 5.43 -21.09 -4.27
C ASN A 343 4.11 -20.85 -3.52
N SER A 344 3.19 -20.05 -4.04
CA SER A 344 1.90 -19.82 -3.39
C SER A 344 0.96 -21.03 -3.58
N GLN A 345 0.15 -21.28 -2.55
CA GLN A 345 -0.95 -22.26 -2.61
C GLN A 345 -2.06 -21.86 -3.59
N PHE A 346 -2.11 -20.61 -4.04
CA PHE A 346 -3.16 -20.06 -4.90
C PHE A 346 -2.75 -19.95 -6.38
N LYS A 347 -1.66 -20.60 -6.79
CA LYS A 347 -1.07 -20.46 -8.14
C LYS A 347 -1.90 -21.02 -9.29
N ASP A 348 -2.85 -21.92 -8.99
CA ASP A 348 -3.64 -22.67 -9.99
C ASP A 348 -5.05 -22.08 -10.20
N HIS A 349 -5.17 -20.76 -10.15
CA HIS A 349 -6.39 -20.00 -10.46
C HIS A 349 -7.65 -20.41 -9.66
N PRO A 350 -7.60 -20.59 -8.33
CA PRO A 350 -8.78 -20.97 -7.56
C PRO A 350 -9.84 -19.87 -7.59
N THR A 351 -11.12 -20.26 -7.53
CA THR A 351 -12.22 -19.32 -7.28
C THR A 351 -12.48 -19.24 -5.78
N LEU A 352 -12.34 -18.06 -5.19
CA LEU A 352 -12.62 -17.83 -3.77
C LEU A 352 -14.05 -17.32 -3.59
N ASN A 353 -14.70 -17.73 -2.49
CA ASN A 353 -16.06 -17.34 -2.14
C ASN A 353 -17.07 -17.55 -3.29
N ASP A 354 -16.87 -18.59 -4.10
CA ASP A 354 -17.62 -18.93 -5.32
C ASP A 354 -17.79 -17.78 -6.35
N ARG A 355 -17.00 -16.71 -6.21
CA ARG A 355 -17.18 -15.44 -6.92
C ARG A 355 -15.90 -14.85 -7.49
N TYR A 356 -14.79 -14.95 -6.77
CA TYR A 356 -13.55 -14.26 -7.13
C TYR A 356 -12.56 -15.23 -7.75
N LEU A 357 -12.48 -15.26 -9.08
CA LEU A 357 -11.50 -16.07 -9.80
C LEU A 357 -10.11 -15.43 -9.70
N LEU A 358 -9.18 -16.04 -8.97
CA LEU A 358 -7.80 -15.56 -8.90
C LEU A 358 -7.07 -15.77 -10.23
N LEU A 359 -6.26 -14.79 -10.63
CA LEU A 359 -5.50 -14.79 -11.88
C LEU A 359 -4.00 -14.90 -11.62
N HIS A 360 -3.34 -13.80 -11.31
CA HIS A 360 -1.90 -13.77 -11.08
C HIS A 360 -1.55 -12.94 -9.84
N LEU A 361 -0.42 -13.26 -9.22
CA LEU A 361 0.09 -12.56 -8.05
C LEU A 361 0.56 -11.16 -8.46
N LEU A 362 0.07 -10.13 -7.77
CA LEU A 362 0.53 -8.74 -7.88
C LEU A 362 1.70 -8.47 -6.94
N GLY A 363 1.64 -8.99 -5.71
CA GLY A 363 2.70 -8.80 -4.73
C GLY A 363 2.53 -9.66 -3.48
N ARG A 364 3.62 -9.82 -2.73
CA ARG A 364 3.66 -10.55 -1.46
C ARG A 364 4.26 -9.67 -0.38
N GLY A 365 3.52 -9.47 0.71
CA GLY A 365 3.98 -8.84 1.94
C GLY A 365 4.40 -9.88 2.98
N GLY A 366 4.69 -9.43 4.21
CA GLY A 366 5.11 -10.34 5.29
C GLY A 366 4.03 -11.34 5.71
N PHE A 367 2.77 -10.92 5.71
CA PHE A 367 1.62 -11.72 6.18
C PHE A 367 0.47 -11.77 5.16
N SER A 368 0.71 -11.35 3.91
CA SER A 368 -0.35 -11.28 2.91
C SER A 368 0.16 -11.46 1.49
N GLU A 369 -0.70 -11.99 0.63
CA GLU A 369 -0.52 -12.07 -0.82
C GLU A 369 -1.63 -11.28 -1.50
N VAL A 370 -1.30 -10.50 -2.53
CA VAL A 370 -2.28 -9.72 -3.29
C VAL A 370 -2.36 -10.28 -4.69
N TYR A 371 -3.55 -10.72 -5.09
CA TYR A 371 -3.83 -11.29 -6.39
C TYR A 371 -4.70 -10.36 -7.23
N LYS A 372 -4.41 -10.27 -8.53
CA LYS A 372 -5.41 -9.83 -9.49
C LYS A 372 -6.45 -10.94 -9.60
N ALA A 373 -7.72 -10.58 -9.52
CA ALA A 373 -8.83 -11.51 -9.65
C ALA A 373 -9.93 -10.91 -10.52
N PHE A 374 -10.88 -11.76 -10.91
CA PHE A 374 -12.08 -11.35 -11.62
C PHE A 374 -13.31 -11.69 -10.78
N ASP A 375 -14.13 -10.68 -10.50
CA ASP A 375 -15.43 -10.85 -9.86
C ASP A 375 -16.42 -11.37 -10.91
N LEU A 376 -16.84 -12.62 -10.76
CA LEU A 376 -17.73 -13.30 -11.71
C LEU A 376 -19.18 -12.81 -11.64
N THR A 377 -19.55 -12.13 -10.56
CA THR A 377 -20.90 -11.58 -10.36
C THR A 377 -20.98 -10.17 -10.94
N GLU A 378 -20.07 -9.28 -10.54
CA GLU A 378 -20.04 -7.88 -11.00
C GLU A 378 -19.29 -7.69 -12.33
N GLN A 379 -18.67 -8.75 -12.85
CA GLN A 379 -17.95 -8.78 -14.12
C GLN A 379 -16.84 -7.72 -14.23
N ARG A 380 -16.03 -7.57 -13.18
CA ARG A 380 -14.93 -6.60 -13.12
C ARG A 380 -13.66 -7.19 -12.52
N TYR A 381 -12.52 -6.63 -12.89
CA TYR A 381 -11.25 -6.95 -12.21
C TYR A 381 -11.22 -6.33 -10.80
N VAL A 382 -10.69 -7.09 -9.86
CA VAL A 382 -10.51 -6.71 -8.46
C VAL A 382 -9.13 -7.16 -7.96
N ALA A 383 -8.66 -6.56 -6.88
CA ALA A 383 -7.46 -7.00 -6.17
C ALA A 383 -7.87 -7.73 -4.89
N VAL A 384 -7.50 -9.00 -4.74
CA VAL A 384 -7.82 -9.80 -3.54
C VAL A 384 -6.56 -9.88 -2.68
N LYS A 385 -6.58 -9.23 -1.52
CA LYS A 385 -5.51 -9.29 -0.52
C LYS A 385 -5.87 -10.40 0.46
N ILE A 386 -5.10 -11.49 0.41
CA ILE A 386 -5.25 -12.68 1.22
C ILE A 386 -4.29 -12.56 2.39
N HIS A 387 -4.82 -12.47 3.60
CA HIS A 387 -4.06 -12.41 4.83
C HIS A 387 -3.89 -13.82 5.40
N GLN A 388 -2.66 -14.18 5.76
CA GLN A 388 -2.33 -15.47 6.38
C GLN A 388 -1.66 -15.24 7.73
N LEU A 389 -2.34 -15.67 8.77
CA LEU A 389 -1.81 -15.70 10.13
C LEU A 389 -0.78 -16.82 10.25
N ASN A 390 0.26 -16.57 11.05
CA ASN A 390 1.19 -17.64 11.38
C ASN A 390 0.50 -18.64 12.30
N LYS A 391 0.44 -19.90 11.88
CA LYS A 391 -0.21 -21.00 12.61
C LYS A 391 0.37 -21.21 14.02
N ASN A 392 1.66 -20.89 14.20
CA ASN A 392 2.38 -21.07 15.45
C ASN A 392 2.14 -19.91 16.44
N TRP A 393 1.40 -18.88 16.06
CA TRP A 393 1.04 -17.82 17.00
C TRP A 393 0.07 -18.33 18.05
N ARG A 394 0.24 -17.84 19.29
CA ARG A 394 -0.73 -18.05 20.37
C ARG A 394 -2.07 -17.42 19.99
N ASP A 395 -3.16 -18.00 20.48
CA ASP A 395 -4.53 -17.57 20.17
C ASP A 395 -4.76 -16.08 20.47
N GLU A 396 -4.23 -15.58 21.59
CA GLU A 396 -4.30 -14.15 21.94
C GLU A 396 -3.70 -13.24 20.84
N LYS A 397 -2.58 -13.66 20.24
CA LYS A 397 -1.92 -12.89 19.17
C LYS A 397 -2.73 -12.97 17.88
N LYS A 398 -3.31 -14.13 17.57
CA LYS A 398 -4.19 -14.30 16.41
C LYS A 398 -5.46 -13.44 16.56
N GLU A 399 -6.05 -13.43 17.74
CA GLU A 399 -7.23 -12.63 18.05
C GLU A 399 -6.94 -11.13 17.94
N ASN A 400 -5.79 -10.67 18.47
CA ASN A 400 -5.37 -9.28 18.33
C ASN A 400 -5.18 -8.90 16.86
N TYR A 401 -4.53 -9.74 16.06
CA TYR A 401 -4.40 -9.49 14.63
C TYR A 401 -5.77 -9.45 13.92
N HIS A 402 -6.68 -10.37 14.26
CA HIS A 402 -8.04 -10.38 13.72
C HIS A 402 -8.78 -9.08 14.08
N LYS A 403 -8.66 -8.58 15.32
CA LYS A 403 -9.20 -7.28 15.73
C LYS A 403 -8.62 -6.12 14.89
N HIS A 404 -7.32 -6.12 14.62
CA HIS A 404 -6.68 -5.13 13.75
C HIS A 404 -7.23 -5.19 12.31
N ALA A 405 -7.38 -6.38 11.75
CA ALA A 405 -7.92 -6.56 10.41
C ALA A 405 -9.40 -6.17 10.31
N CYS A 406 -10.22 -6.52 11.30
CA CYS A 406 -11.62 -6.08 11.35
C CYS A 406 -11.72 -4.56 11.50
N ARG A 407 -10.80 -3.93 12.22
CA ARG A 407 -10.73 -2.46 12.29
C ARG A 407 -10.38 -1.85 10.94
N GLU A 408 -9.36 -2.37 10.24
CA GLU A 408 -9.00 -1.96 8.87
C GLU A 408 -10.23 -2.06 7.95
N TYR A 409 -10.93 -3.20 7.98
CA TYR A 409 -12.16 -3.41 7.22
C TYR A 409 -13.23 -2.36 7.54
N ARG A 410 -13.55 -2.15 8.83
CA ARG A 410 -14.59 -1.20 9.27
C ARG A 410 -14.28 0.23 8.87
N ILE A 411 -13.02 0.64 9.01
CA ILE A 411 -12.55 1.96 8.56
C ILE A 411 -12.76 2.08 7.05
N HIS A 412 -12.20 1.14 6.29
CA HIS A 412 -12.07 1.27 4.85
C HIS A 412 -13.40 1.07 4.11
N LYS A 413 -14.33 0.30 4.69
CA LYS A 413 -15.63 -0.02 4.07
C LYS A 413 -16.51 1.22 3.90
N GLU A 414 -16.42 2.16 4.83
CA GLU A 414 -17.20 3.41 4.82
C GLU A 414 -16.55 4.52 3.98
N LEU A 415 -15.33 4.32 3.50
CA LEU A 415 -14.63 5.33 2.69
C LEU A 415 -15.12 5.31 1.24
N ASP A 416 -15.62 6.44 0.77
CA ASP A 416 -15.97 6.67 -0.63
C ASP A 416 -15.40 8.01 -1.12
N HIS A 417 -14.22 7.93 -1.74
CA HIS A 417 -13.54 9.10 -2.30
C HIS A 417 -12.74 8.69 -3.54
N PRO A 418 -12.72 9.50 -4.64
CA PRO A 418 -12.06 9.13 -5.89
C PRO A 418 -10.54 8.92 -5.77
N ARG A 419 -9.90 9.48 -4.73
CA ARG A 419 -8.46 9.32 -4.44
C ARG A 419 -8.16 8.25 -3.38
N ILE A 420 -9.14 7.43 -3.01
CA ILE A 420 -8.99 6.28 -2.12
C ILE A 420 -9.40 5.02 -2.90
N VAL A 421 -8.65 3.93 -2.76
CA VAL A 421 -9.03 2.62 -3.31
C VAL A 421 -10.31 2.15 -2.63
N LYS A 422 -11.31 1.68 -3.37
CA LYS A 422 -12.54 1.15 -2.74
C LYS A 422 -12.33 -0.24 -2.15
N LEU A 423 -12.96 -0.50 -1.01
CA LEU A 423 -13.09 -1.83 -0.41
C LEU A 423 -14.47 -2.41 -0.74
N TYR A 424 -14.50 -3.46 -1.55
CA TYR A 424 -15.74 -4.09 -2.00
C TYR A 424 -16.26 -5.12 -1.02
N ASP A 425 -15.40 -6.04 -0.56
CA ASP A 425 -15.85 -7.21 0.19
C ASP A 425 -14.81 -7.71 1.21
N TYR A 426 -15.28 -8.52 2.15
CA TYR A 426 -14.48 -9.21 3.16
C TYR A 426 -15.08 -10.57 3.47
N PHE A 427 -14.23 -11.59 3.53
CA PHE A 427 -14.64 -12.93 3.90
C PHE A 427 -13.48 -13.73 4.49
N SER A 428 -13.78 -14.61 5.43
CA SER A 428 -12.80 -15.57 5.96
C SER A 428 -12.66 -16.77 5.03
N LEU A 429 -11.44 -17.27 4.85
CA LEU A 429 -11.19 -18.54 4.15
C LEU A 429 -11.18 -19.71 5.13
N ASP A 430 -10.51 -19.53 6.27
CA ASP A 430 -10.46 -20.47 7.38
C ASP A 430 -10.22 -19.70 8.70
N THR A 431 -9.85 -20.41 9.78
CA THR A 431 -9.60 -19.80 11.09
C THR A 431 -8.35 -18.91 11.12
N ASP A 432 -7.38 -19.17 10.24
CA ASP A 432 -6.08 -18.51 10.21
C ASP A 432 -5.89 -17.63 8.96
N SER A 433 -6.94 -17.43 8.15
CA SER A 433 -6.86 -16.64 6.93
C SER A 433 -8.17 -15.98 6.53
N PHE A 434 -8.05 -14.75 6.01
CA PHE A 434 -9.17 -13.96 5.53
C PHE A 434 -8.75 -13.12 4.32
N CYS A 435 -9.74 -12.62 3.60
CA CYS A 435 -9.56 -11.86 2.37
C CYS A 435 -10.22 -10.49 2.48
N THR A 436 -9.57 -9.48 1.91
CA THR A 436 -10.19 -8.20 1.55
C THR A 436 -10.19 -8.06 0.03
N VAL A 437 -11.31 -7.64 -0.53
CA VAL A 437 -11.49 -7.43 -1.98
C VAL A 437 -11.50 -5.95 -2.27
N LEU A 438 -10.50 -5.48 -3.01
CA LEU A 438 -10.21 -4.09 -3.28
C LEU A 438 -10.44 -3.74 -4.75
N GLU A 439 -10.66 -2.46 -5.02
CA GLU A 439 -10.59 -1.90 -6.37
C GLU A 439 -9.22 -2.20 -7.00
N TYR A 440 -9.24 -2.79 -8.20
CA TYR A 440 -8.03 -3.03 -8.96
C TYR A 440 -7.61 -1.75 -9.70
N CYS A 441 -6.39 -1.28 -9.43
CA CYS A 441 -5.74 -0.23 -10.19
C CYS A 441 -4.76 -0.88 -11.18
N GLU A 442 -4.81 -0.50 -12.46
CA GLU A 442 -3.99 -1.14 -13.50
C GLU A 442 -2.51 -0.79 -13.40
N GLY A 443 -2.19 0.47 -13.08
CA GLY A 443 -0.81 0.91 -12.93
C GLY A 443 -0.17 0.52 -11.59
N ASN A 444 1.14 0.74 -11.51
CA ASN A 444 1.95 0.40 -10.34
C ASN A 444 1.88 1.49 -9.25
N ASP A 445 2.46 1.18 -8.09
CA ASP A 445 2.68 2.14 -7.01
C ASP A 445 3.77 3.19 -7.34
N LEU A 446 3.73 4.32 -6.63
CA LEU A 446 4.67 5.43 -6.77
C LEU A 446 6.11 5.02 -6.40
N ASP A 447 6.31 4.06 -5.49
CA ASP A 447 7.64 3.51 -5.17
C ASP A 447 8.26 2.81 -6.40
N PHE A 448 7.49 2.00 -7.11
CA PHE A 448 7.88 1.38 -8.37
C PHE A 448 8.22 2.45 -9.42
N TYR A 449 7.39 3.48 -9.55
CA TYR A 449 7.64 4.58 -10.48
C TYR A 449 8.97 5.30 -10.18
N LEU A 450 9.24 5.62 -8.90
CA LEU A 450 10.47 6.29 -8.50
C LEU A 450 11.71 5.39 -8.68
N LYS A 451 11.59 4.08 -8.50
CA LYS A 451 12.67 3.13 -8.84
C LYS A 451 12.97 3.09 -10.33
N GLN A 452 11.96 3.26 -11.18
CA GLN A 452 12.12 3.29 -12.63
C GLN A 452 12.66 4.63 -13.14
N HIS A 453 12.18 5.76 -12.61
CA HIS A 453 12.43 7.10 -13.14
C HIS A 453 13.40 7.94 -12.30
N LYS A 454 13.82 7.46 -11.12
CA LYS A 454 14.66 8.13 -10.11
C LYS A 454 13.97 9.31 -9.42
N LEU A 455 13.47 10.27 -10.18
CA LEU A 455 12.76 11.47 -9.71
C LEU A 455 11.73 11.91 -10.75
N MET A 456 10.93 12.91 -10.43
CA MET A 456 9.97 13.52 -11.36
C MET A 456 10.03 15.04 -11.32
N SER A 457 9.40 15.68 -12.30
CA SER A 457 9.33 17.14 -12.34
C SER A 457 8.52 17.71 -11.18
N GLU A 458 8.78 18.96 -10.82
CA GLU A 458 8.02 19.65 -9.77
C GLU A 458 6.52 19.69 -10.06
N LYS A 459 6.15 19.86 -11.34
CA LYS A 459 4.76 19.87 -11.78
C LYS A 459 4.07 18.52 -11.55
N GLU A 460 4.74 17.42 -11.88
CA GLU A 460 4.22 16.06 -11.64
C GLU A 460 4.13 15.77 -10.15
N GLY A 461 5.20 16.05 -9.39
CA GLY A 461 5.20 15.87 -7.94
C GLY A 461 4.08 16.66 -7.27
N ARG A 462 3.89 17.93 -7.64
CA ARG A 462 2.80 18.77 -7.14
C ARG A 462 1.43 18.19 -7.48
N SER A 463 1.23 17.68 -8.70
CA SER A 463 -0.03 17.05 -9.12
C SER A 463 -0.40 15.86 -8.22
N ILE A 464 0.59 15.01 -7.90
CA ILE A 464 0.41 13.86 -7.00
C ILE A 464 0.08 14.36 -5.58
N ILE A 465 0.83 15.32 -5.04
CA ILE A 465 0.61 15.84 -3.68
C ILE A 465 -0.78 16.47 -3.54
N MET A 466 -1.26 17.24 -4.53
CA MET A 466 -2.61 17.81 -4.49
C MET A 466 -3.68 16.72 -4.33
N GLN A 467 -3.54 15.60 -5.03
CA GLN A 467 -4.50 14.49 -4.95
C GLN A 467 -4.41 13.75 -3.61
N ILE A 468 -3.21 13.55 -3.07
CA ILE A 468 -3.01 12.97 -1.72
C ILE A 468 -3.65 13.85 -0.67
N VAL A 469 -3.39 15.16 -0.70
CA VAL A 469 -3.93 16.12 0.26
C VAL A 469 -5.45 16.18 0.19
N ASN A 470 -6.05 16.05 -1.00
CA ASN A 470 -7.51 15.95 -1.13
C ASN A 470 -8.06 14.69 -0.43
N ALA A 471 -7.40 13.55 -0.58
CA ALA A 471 -7.77 12.32 0.14
C ALA A 471 -7.64 12.49 1.66
N LEU A 472 -6.54 13.10 2.14
CA LEU A 472 -6.32 13.36 3.56
C LEU A 472 -7.35 14.33 4.15
N LYS A 473 -7.72 15.37 3.40
CA LYS A 473 -8.78 16.30 3.79
C LYS A 473 -10.09 15.54 4.02
N TYR A 474 -10.49 14.70 3.06
CA TYR A 474 -11.67 13.84 3.21
C TYR A 474 -11.60 12.96 4.48
N LEU A 475 -10.46 12.29 4.71
CA LEU A 475 -10.27 11.46 5.92
C LEU A 475 -10.38 12.25 7.24
N ASN A 476 -10.12 13.55 7.22
CA ASN A 476 -10.24 14.43 8.39
C ASN A 476 -11.61 15.11 8.51
N GLU A 477 -12.45 15.06 7.46
CA GLU A 477 -13.81 15.60 7.45
C GLU A 477 -14.87 14.55 7.82
N ILE A 478 -14.61 13.27 7.56
CA ILE A 478 -15.47 12.18 8.00
C ILE A 478 -15.49 12.07 9.53
N ARG A 479 -16.56 11.49 10.08
CA ARG A 479 -16.72 11.30 11.53
C ARG A 479 -16.86 9.81 11.88
N PRO A 480 -16.03 9.28 12.78
CA PRO A 480 -14.86 9.92 13.40
C PRO A 480 -13.71 10.18 12.38
N PRO A 481 -12.90 11.25 12.54
CA PRO A 481 -11.75 11.51 11.69
C PRO A 481 -10.70 10.39 11.72
N ILE A 482 -9.94 10.26 10.63
CA ILE A 482 -9.00 9.16 10.43
C ILE A 482 -7.60 9.70 10.09
N ILE A 483 -6.59 9.17 10.80
CA ILE A 483 -5.16 9.33 10.45
C ILE A 483 -4.75 8.09 9.65
N HIS A 484 -4.15 8.28 8.47
CA HIS A 484 -3.68 7.17 7.66
C HIS A 484 -2.50 6.44 8.33
N TYR A 485 -1.55 7.19 8.88
CA TYR A 485 -0.38 6.75 9.68
C TYR A 485 0.74 6.01 8.91
N ASP A 486 0.44 5.32 7.81
CA ASP A 486 1.46 4.66 6.96
C ASP A 486 1.46 5.18 5.51
N LEU A 487 1.37 6.51 5.33
CA LEU A 487 1.52 7.11 4.01
C LEU A 487 2.96 6.98 3.52
N LYS A 488 3.13 6.35 2.35
CA LYS A 488 4.42 6.14 1.67
C LYS A 488 4.20 5.91 0.17
N PRO A 489 5.23 6.05 -0.67
CA PRO A 489 5.10 5.81 -2.11
C PRO A 489 4.54 4.43 -2.49
N GLY A 490 4.81 3.38 -1.68
CA GLY A 490 4.24 2.04 -1.90
C GLY A 490 2.72 1.95 -1.70
N ASN A 491 2.12 2.93 -1.00
CA ASN A 491 0.69 2.98 -0.70
C ASN A 491 -0.05 4.02 -1.57
N ILE A 492 0.60 4.51 -2.64
CA ILE A 492 0.04 5.46 -3.61
C ILE A 492 0.07 4.81 -4.98
N LEU A 493 -1.10 4.39 -5.47
CA LEU A 493 -1.25 3.73 -6.76
C LEU A 493 -1.42 4.76 -7.86
N LEU A 494 -0.62 4.66 -8.93
CA LEU A 494 -0.77 5.46 -10.15
C LEU A 494 -1.74 4.73 -11.06
N VAL A 495 -3.03 5.11 -11.09
CA VAL A 495 -4.12 4.31 -11.67
C VAL A 495 -3.84 3.93 -13.13
N ASN A 496 -3.35 4.88 -13.94
CA ASN A 496 -3.01 4.68 -15.35
C ASN A 496 -1.50 4.58 -15.61
N GLY A 497 -0.69 4.37 -14.57
CA GLY A 497 0.77 4.20 -14.69
C GLY A 497 1.56 5.47 -15.05
N THR A 498 0.93 6.65 -15.04
CA THR A 498 1.57 7.94 -15.36
C THR A 498 1.54 8.89 -14.17
N ALA A 499 2.62 9.64 -13.96
CA ALA A 499 2.71 10.62 -12.86
C ALA A 499 1.79 11.84 -13.05
N CYS A 500 1.33 12.09 -14.28
CA CYS A 500 0.35 13.13 -14.59
C CYS A 500 -1.12 12.64 -14.48
N GLY A 501 -1.33 11.34 -14.25
CA GLY A 501 -2.64 10.73 -14.15
C GLY A 501 -3.25 10.80 -12.74
N GLU A 502 -4.29 9.99 -12.55
CA GLU A 502 -4.95 9.86 -11.26
C GLU A 502 -4.16 8.99 -10.30
N ILE A 503 -4.19 9.36 -9.01
CA ILE A 503 -3.67 8.53 -7.93
C ILE A 503 -4.77 8.07 -7.00
N LYS A 504 -4.54 6.93 -6.35
CA LYS A 504 -5.37 6.44 -5.25
C LYS A 504 -4.49 5.99 -4.09
N ILE A 505 -4.84 6.41 -2.88
CA ILE A 505 -4.21 5.90 -1.65
C ILE A 505 -4.86 4.58 -1.22
N THR A 506 -4.08 3.72 -0.59
CA THR A 506 -4.49 2.38 -0.13
C THR A 506 -3.78 2.00 1.17
N ASP A 507 -4.16 0.85 1.74
CA ASP A 507 -3.56 0.21 2.92
C ASP A 507 -3.78 0.97 4.25
N PHE A 508 -4.99 0.80 4.80
CA PHE A 508 -5.43 1.41 6.07
C PHE A 508 -5.12 0.54 7.31
N GLY A 509 -4.26 -0.48 7.18
CA GLY A 509 -3.98 -1.46 8.24
C GLY A 509 -3.36 -0.89 9.51
N LEU A 510 -2.70 0.28 9.41
CA LEU A 510 -2.13 1.00 10.56
C LEU A 510 -2.89 2.27 10.94
N SER A 511 -4.01 2.55 10.26
CA SER A 511 -4.77 3.78 10.44
C SER A 511 -5.36 3.91 11.84
N LYS A 512 -5.50 5.16 12.27
CA LYS A 512 -6.02 5.52 13.60
C LYS A 512 -7.35 6.26 13.46
N ILE A 513 -8.30 5.88 14.29
CA ILE A 513 -9.58 6.54 14.42
C ILE A 513 -9.43 7.54 15.57
N MET A 514 -9.74 8.81 15.30
CA MET A 514 -9.78 9.87 16.30
C MET A 514 -11.23 10.04 16.77
N ASP A 515 -11.69 9.14 17.64
CA ASP A 515 -12.99 9.26 18.28
C ASP A 515 -12.90 10.13 19.56
N ASP A 516 -14.06 10.54 20.08
CA ASP A 516 -14.15 11.45 21.23
C ASP A 516 -13.54 10.85 22.51
N ASP A 517 -13.44 9.52 22.60
CA ASP A 517 -12.87 8.81 23.75
C ASP A 517 -11.33 8.77 23.70
N SER A 518 -10.73 8.70 22.50
CA SER A 518 -9.28 8.53 22.33
C SER A 518 -8.54 9.80 21.91
N TYR A 519 -9.24 10.81 21.41
CA TYR A 519 -8.64 12.03 20.86
C TYR A 519 -9.14 13.30 21.54
N ASN A 520 -8.19 14.15 21.95
CA ASN A 520 -8.46 15.52 22.39
C ASN A 520 -7.75 16.51 21.46
N SER A 521 -8.45 17.54 20.97
CA SER A 521 -7.87 18.58 20.11
C SER A 521 -6.63 19.30 20.69
N VAL A 522 -6.51 19.37 22.02
CA VAL A 522 -5.38 20.01 22.71
C VAL A 522 -4.18 19.08 22.81
N ASP A 523 -4.43 17.81 23.11
CA ASP A 523 -3.40 16.83 23.49
C ASP A 523 -3.03 15.86 22.36
N GLY A 524 -3.93 15.61 21.41
CA GLY A 524 -3.87 14.52 20.44
C GLY A 524 -4.45 13.21 20.98
N MET A 525 -4.11 12.11 20.31
CA MET A 525 -4.41 10.74 20.77
C MET A 525 -3.12 9.97 21.08
N GLU A 526 -3.20 8.98 21.96
CA GLU A 526 -2.04 8.12 22.26
C GLU A 526 -1.69 7.19 21.09
N LEU A 527 -0.39 7.06 20.82
CA LEU A 527 0.13 6.12 19.85
C LEU A 527 0.06 4.69 20.40
N THR A 528 -1.03 4.00 20.09
CA THR A 528 -1.30 2.61 20.50
C THR A 528 -0.38 1.55 19.90
N SER A 529 0.51 1.93 18.99
CA SER A 529 1.35 1.00 18.25
C SER A 529 2.69 1.64 17.89
N GLN A 530 3.48 1.98 18.91
CA GLN A 530 4.81 2.53 18.71
C GLN A 530 5.74 1.48 18.08
N GLY A 531 6.56 1.91 17.12
CA GLY A 531 7.40 1.00 16.31
C GLY A 531 6.69 0.33 15.11
N ALA A 532 5.40 0.59 14.89
CA ALA A 532 4.77 0.26 13.60
C ALA A 532 5.08 1.30 12.52
N GLY A 533 4.95 0.89 11.26
CA GLY A 533 5.01 1.77 10.10
C GLY A 533 6.38 1.83 9.44
N THR A 534 6.51 2.74 8.49
CA THR A 534 7.72 2.87 7.66
C THR A 534 8.51 4.11 8.08
N TYR A 535 9.60 3.92 8.84
CA TYR A 535 10.21 4.98 9.68
C TYR A 535 10.65 6.25 8.95
N TRP A 536 11.04 6.17 7.68
CA TRP A 536 11.42 7.35 6.91
C TRP A 536 10.29 8.36 6.74
N TYR A 537 9.03 7.92 6.80
CA TYR A 537 7.83 8.76 6.58
C TYR A 537 7.11 9.09 7.88
N LEU A 538 7.63 8.64 9.04
CA LEU A 538 7.09 8.98 10.35
C LEU A 538 7.81 10.20 10.93
N PRO A 539 7.09 11.06 11.68
CA PRO A 539 7.67 12.26 12.26
C PRO A 539 8.40 11.98 13.59
N PRO A 540 9.20 12.94 14.10
CA PRO A 540 10.02 12.77 15.31
C PRO A 540 9.23 12.35 16.55
N GLU A 541 8.02 12.87 16.75
CA GLU A 541 7.19 12.55 17.92
C GLU A 541 6.86 11.05 18.04
N CYS A 542 6.80 10.30 16.94
CA CYS A 542 6.54 8.85 16.97
C CYS A 542 7.70 8.03 17.55
N PHE A 543 8.90 8.62 17.67
CA PHE A 543 10.12 7.94 18.14
C PHE A 543 10.49 8.30 19.58
N VAL A 544 9.74 9.18 20.23
CA VAL A 544 9.99 9.55 21.63
C VAL A 544 9.63 8.36 22.51
N VAL A 545 10.60 7.84 23.26
CA VAL A 545 10.37 6.78 24.24
C VAL A 545 10.36 7.41 25.63
N GLY A 546 9.25 7.27 26.35
CA GLY A 546 9.04 7.83 27.67
C GLY A 546 8.13 6.95 28.53
N LYS A 547 7.76 7.44 29.73
CA LYS A 547 6.80 6.74 30.60
C LYS A 547 5.41 6.67 29.99
N GLU A 548 5.02 7.74 29.28
CA GLU A 548 3.74 7.84 28.60
C GLU A 548 3.95 7.66 27.08
N PRO A 549 3.00 7.03 26.38
CA PRO A 549 3.07 6.87 24.94
C PRO A 549 3.03 8.23 24.23
N PRO A 550 3.65 8.36 23.04
CA PRO A 550 3.59 9.60 22.28
C PRO A 550 2.16 9.99 21.92
N LYS A 551 1.86 11.28 22.04
CA LYS A 551 0.60 11.83 21.51
C LYS A 551 0.74 12.28 20.06
N ILE A 552 -0.14 11.81 19.20
CA ILE A 552 -0.17 12.06 17.75
C ILE A 552 -1.47 12.71 17.30
N SER A 553 -1.47 13.28 16.09
CA SER A 553 -2.63 13.86 15.42
C SER A 553 -2.47 13.70 13.90
N ASN A 554 -3.39 14.25 13.11
CA ASN A 554 -3.30 14.26 11.65
C ASN A 554 -2.01 14.91 11.08
N LYS A 555 -1.25 15.63 11.92
CA LYS A 555 0.08 16.18 11.60
C LYS A 555 1.14 15.12 11.30
N VAL A 556 0.87 13.85 11.63
CA VAL A 556 1.71 12.71 11.22
C VAL A 556 1.65 12.54 9.70
N ASP A 557 0.46 12.56 9.10
CA ASP A 557 0.29 12.41 7.66
C ASP A 557 0.87 13.61 6.88
N VAL A 558 0.84 14.81 7.48
CA VAL A 558 1.48 16.01 6.93
C VAL A 558 2.99 15.83 6.77
N TRP A 559 3.65 15.25 7.77
CA TRP A 559 5.08 14.94 7.68
C TRP A 559 5.35 13.93 6.55
N SER A 560 4.55 12.87 6.47
CA SER A 560 4.66 11.86 5.40
C SER A 560 4.53 12.51 4.02
N VAL A 561 3.58 13.44 3.82
CA VAL A 561 3.43 14.22 2.58
C VAL A 561 4.70 15.01 2.25
N GLY A 562 5.30 15.68 3.25
CA GLY A 562 6.56 16.42 3.07
C GLY A 562 7.71 15.52 2.61
N VAL A 563 7.86 14.34 3.22
CA VAL A 563 8.87 13.34 2.86
C VAL A 563 8.64 12.80 1.45
N ILE A 564 7.40 12.43 1.12
CA ILE A 564 7.01 11.92 -0.21
C ILE A 564 7.31 12.96 -1.28
N PHE A 565 6.95 14.23 -1.05
CA PHE A 565 7.19 15.28 -2.03
C PHE A 565 8.68 15.52 -2.23
N TYR A 566 9.47 15.60 -1.16
CA TYR A 566 10.93 15.68 -1.25
C TYR A 566 11.49 14.52 -2.07
N GLN A 567 11.04 13.29 -1.81
CA GLN A 567 11.51 12.12 -2.53
C GLN A 567 11.15 12.15 -4.02
N CYS A 568 9.96 12.65 -4.37
CA CYS A 568 9.58 12.82 -5.77
C CYS A 568 10.53 13.77 -6.51
N LEU A 569 10.95 14.87 -5.87
CA LEU A 569 11.79 15.89 -6.51
C LEU A 569 13.28 15.52 -6.55
N TYR A 570 13.81 14.90 -5.49
CA TYR A 570 15.25 14.66 -5.35
C TYR A 570 15.65 13.20 -5.53
N GLY A 571 14.68 12.28 -5.69
CA GLY A 571 14.93 10.84 -5.84
C GLY A 571 15.55 10.18 -4.61
N ARG A 572 15.55 10.90 -3.48
CA ARG A 572 16.14 10.45 -2.22
C ARG A 572 15.29 10.91 -1.05
N LYS A 573 15.42 10.22 0.08
CA LYS A 573 14.66 10.56 1.29
C LYS A 573 15.40 11.70 2.02
N PRO A 574 14.70 12.67 2.62
CA PRO A 574 15.34 13.82 3.30
C PRO A 574 16.16 13.37 4.51
N PHE A 575 15.74 12.29 5.17
CA PHE A 575 16.38 11.72 6.34
C PHE A 575 16.63 10.22 6.12
N GLY A 576 17.75 9.69 6.61
CA GLY A 576 18.06 8.26 6.62
C GLY A 576 18.06 7.56 5.25
N HIS A 577 18.36 8.25 4.14
CA HIS A 577 18.17 7.71 2.78
C HIS A 577 18.74 6.30 2.54
N ASN A 578 19.96 6.05 3.06
CA ASN A 578 20.72 4.80 2.91
C ASN A 578 20.81 3.99 4.21
N GLN A 579 20.00 4.32 5.21
CA GLN A 579 19.95 3.62 6.49
C GLN A 579 18.87 2.55 6.45
N SER A 580 19.06 1.43 7.16
CA SER A 580 17.95 0.52 7.45
C SER A 580 17.01 1.11 8.52
N GLN A 581 15.83 0.51 8.71
CA GLN A 581 14.94 0.91 9.82
C GLN A 581 15.60 0.70 11.19
N GLN A 582 16.47 -0.32 11.32
CA GLN A 582 17.23 -0.58 12.54
C GLN A 582 18.25 0.53 12.80
N ASP A 583 18.97 0.96 11.76
CA ASP A 583 19.94 2.06 11.88
C ASP A 583 19.26 3.37 12.24
N ILE A 584 18.07 3.65 11.67
CA ILE A 584 17.28 4.84 12.02
C ILE A 584 16.97 4.89 13.51
N LEU A 585 16.57 3.77 14.10
CA LEU A 585 16.30 3.67 15.54
C LEU A 585 17.58 3.82 16.34
N GLN A 586 18.62 3.07 15.99
CA GLN A 586 19.88 3.05 16.74
C GLN A 586 20.59 4.40 16.74
N GLU A 587 20.56 5.11 15.60
CA GLU A 587 21.18 6.41 15.43
C GLU A 587 20.28 7.58 15.81
N ASN A 588 19.02 7.31 16.16
CA ASN A 588 18.00 8.33 16.43
C ASN A 588 17.87 9.35 15.28
N THR A 589 17.95 8.88 14.03
CA THR A 589 18.06 9.76 12.85
C THR A 589 16.88 10.72 12.73
N ILE A 590 15.65 10.23 12.93
CA ILE A 590 14.45 11.06 12.82
C ILE A 590 14.34 12.03 14.01
N LEU A 591 14.74 11.62 15.22
CA LEU A 591 14.78 12.51 16.38
C LEU A 591 15.80 13.66 16.23
N LYS A 592 16.78 13.53 15.33
CA LYS A 592 17.76 14.56 14.97
C LYS A 592 17.38 15.37 13.72
N ALA A 593 16.25 15.07 13.08
CA ALA A 593 15.78 15.69 11.84
C ALA A 593 15.20 17.11 12.06
N THR A 594 16.02 18.00 12.64
CA THR A 594 15.60 19.35 13.04
C THR A 594 15.50 20.34 11.87
N ASP A 595 16.24 20.11 10.79
CA ASP A 595 16.18 20.91 9.56
C ASP A 595 16.35 20.04 8.31
N VAL A 596 15.68 20.41 7.21
CA VAL A 596 15.71 19.70 5.93
C VAL A 596 16.66 20.39 4.95
N GLN A 597 17.61 19.62 4.42
CA GLN A 597 18.60 20.12 3.46
C GLN A 597 18.21 19.81 2.01
N PHE A 598 18.38 20.80 1.14
CA PHE A 598 18.03 20.70 -0.28
C PHE A 598 19.29 20.70 -1.16
N PRO A 599 19.53 19.66 -1.95
CA PRO A 599 20.55 19.68 -3.00
C PRO A 599 20.42 20.88 -3.94
N PRO A 600 21.53 21.36 -4.51
CA PRO A 600 21.48 22.40 -5.55
C PRO A 600 20.89 21.88 -6.87
N LYS A 601 20.90 20.56 -7.10
CA LYS A 601 20.35 19.91 -8.29
C LYS A 601 19.48 18.70 -7.90
N PRO A 602 18.34 18.47 -8.58
CA PRO A 602 17.72 19.36 -9.58
C PRO A 602 17.28 20.69 -8.98
N VAL A 603 17.12 21.71 -9.82
CA VAL A 603 16.62 23.03 -9.38
C VAL A 603 15.13 22.90 -9.09
N VAL A 604 14.74 23.31 -7.89
CA VAL A 604 13.37 23.29 -7.37
C VAL A 604 13.05 24.69 -6.86
N THR A 605 11.82 25.15 -7.08
CA THR A 605 11.39 26.51 -6.73
C THR A 605 11.53 26.79 -5.22
N PRO A 606 11.81 28.05 -4.82
CA PRO A 606 11.77 28.44 -3.41
C PRO A 606 10.42 28.13 -2.75
N GLU A 607 9.32 28.24 -3.50
CA GLU A 607 7.95 27.98 -3.05
C GLU A 607 7.76 26.49 -2.69
N ALA A 608 8.22 25.57 -3.55
CA ALA A 608 8.19 24.14 -3.25
C ALA A 608 9.07 23.78 -2.05
N LYS A 609 10.26 24.39 -1.92
CA LYS A 609 11.12 24.21 -0.73
C LYS A 609 10.44 24.75 0.53
N ALA A 610 9.77 25.90 0.46
CA ALA A 610 9.04 26.48 1.58
C ALA A 610 7.85 25.60 1.99
N PHE A 611 7.12 25.02 1.03
CA PHE A 611 6.07 24.03 1.28
C PHE A 611 6.62 22.80 2.01
N ILE A 612 7.72 22.20 1.52
CA ILE A 612 8.37 21.06 2.19
C ILE A 612 8.77 21.41 3.63
N ARG A 613 9.33 22.61 3.87
CA ARG A 613 9.69 23.06 5.22
C ARG A 613 8.48 23.16 6.15
N ARG A 614 7.33 23.67 5.67
CA ARG A 614 6.09 23.72 6.47
C ARG A 614 5.57 22.33 6.83
N CYS A 615 5.73 21.35 5.95
CA CYS A 615 5.38 19.95 6.24
C CYS A 615 6.37 19.28 7.20
N LEU A 616 7.66 19.57 7.07
CA LEU A 616 8.75 18.92 7.82
C LEU A 616 9.22 19.74 9.04
N VAL A 617 8.32 20.50 9.66
CA VAL A 617 8.62 21.17 10.92
C VAL A 617 8.80 20.13 12.02
N TYR A 618 9.93 20.20 12.73
CA TYR A 618 10.31 19.24 13.76
C TYR A 618 9.29 19.16 14.89
N ARG A 619 8.96 20.31 15.49
CA ARG A 619 7.96 20.41 16.57
C ARG A 619 6.56 20.31 15.99
N LYS A 620 5.77 19.33 16.45
CA LYS A 620 4.41 19.11 15.96
C LYS A 620 3.47 20.29 16.28
N GLU A 621 3.75 21.08 17.30
CA GLU A 621 2.95 22.25 17.65
C GLU A 621 3.02 23.31 16.54
N ASP A 622 4.22 23.49 15.96
CA ASP A 622 4.52 24.46 14.90
C ASP A 622 4.24 23.91 13.49
N ARG A 623 4.11 22.59 13.34
CA ARG A 623 3.78 21.93 12.07
C ARG A 623 2.33 22.21 11.71
N ILE A 624 2.07 22.51 10.44
CA ILE A 624 0.71 22.68 9.94
C ILE A 624 -0.09 21.38 10.06
N ASP A 625 -1.41 21.49 10.25
CA ASP A 625 -2.33 20.34 10.20
C ASP A 625 -2.82 20.06 8.78
N VAL A 626 -3.64 19.01 8.63
CA VAL A 626 -4.19 18.61 7.32
C VAL A 626 -5.11 19.67 6.71
N HIS A 627 -5.87 20.42 7.52
CA HIS A 627 -6.80 21.44 7.03
C HIS A 627 -6.03 22.67 6.49
N GLN A 628 -4.97 23.07 7.20
CA GLN A 628 -4.04 24.10 6.78
C GLN A 628 -3.26 23.66 5.54
N LEU A 629 -2.78 22.41 5.49
CA LEU A 629 -2.12 21.82 4.33
C LEU A 629 -3.02 21.84 3.09
N ALA A 630 -4.30 21.49 3.24
CA ALA A 630 -5.28 21.51 2.15
C ALA A 630 -5.58 22.92 1.62
N SER A 631 -5.30 23.95 2.40
CA SER A 631 -5.47 25.37 2.03
C SER A 631 -4.15 26.05 1.67
N ASP A 632 -3.04 25.30 1.58
CA ASP A 632 -1.71 25.87 1.35
C ASP A 632 -1.61 26.55 -0.03
N PRO A 633 -1.09 27.80 -0.11
CA PRO A 633 -0.97 28.53 -1.37
C PRO A 633 -0.19 27.79 -2.46
N PHE A 634 0.77 26.93 -2.10
CA PHE A 634 1.53 26.14 -3.05
C PHE A 634 0.63 25.17 -3.83
N LEU A 635 -0.44 24.65 -3.21
CA LEU A 635 -1.35 23.68 -3.81
C LEU A 635 -2.55 24.32 -4.53
N MET A 636 -2.80 25.61 -4.32
CA MET A 636 -3.90 26.32 -4.96
C MET A 636 -3.66 26.51 -6.47
N PRO A 637 -4.70 26.43 -7.32
CA PRO A 637 -4.56 26.78 -8.73
C PRO A 637 -4.08 28.23 -8.88
N HIS A 638 -3.19 28.50 -9.84
CA HIS A 638 -2.85 29.87 -10.18
C HIS A 638 -4.09 30.56 -10.77
N ILE A 639 -4.80 31.34 -9.95
CA ILE A 639 -5.88 32.21 -10.42
C ILE A 639 -5.22 33.22 -11.36
N ARG A 640 -5.44 33.07 -12.67
CA ARG A 640 -5.10 34.12 -13.63
C ARG A 640 -5.96 35.32 -13.22
N LYS A 641 -5.34 36.35 -12.66
CA LYS A 641 -5.99 37.66 -12.53
C LYS A 641 -6.34 38.08 -13.95
N SER A 642 -7.62 38.00 -14.32
CA SER A 642 -8.11 38.72 -15.49
C SER A 642 -7.75 40.17 -15.27
N VAL A 643 -6.97 40.73 -16.18
CA VAL A 643 -6.69 42.16 -16.21
C VAL A 643 -8.05 42.83 -16.44
N ALA A 644 -8.68 43.28 -15.36
CA ALA A 644 -9.72 44.27 -15.45
C ALA A 644 -9.06 45.51 -16.06
N SER A 645 -9.26 45.69 -17.35
CA SER A 645 -8.95 46.92 -18.06
C SER A 645 -9.72 48.05 -17.38
N SER A 646 -9.02 48.83 -16.57
CA SER A 646 -9.46 50.14 -16.13
C SER A 646 -9.73 50.96 -17.39
N GLY A 647 -11.02 51.21 -17.65
CA GLY A 647 -11.45 52.12 -18.69
C GLY A 647 -10.95 53.52 -18.39
N THR A 648 -10.02 54.00 -19.21
CA THR A 648 -9.81 55.43 -19.41
C THR A 648 -10.67 55.87 -20.59
N SER A 649 -11.68 56.64 -20.24
CA SER A 649 -12.53 57.43 -21.13
C SER A 649 -11.69 58.35 -22.00
N GLY A 650 -11.76 58.15 -23.31
CA GLY A 650 -11.27 59.07 -24.33
C GLY A 650 -12.29 59.16 -25.46
N MET A 651 -13.07 60.24 -25.45
CA MET A 651 -14.01 60.59 -26.52
C MET A 651 -13.27 60.78 -27.85
N ALA A 652 -13.74 60.12 -28.91
CA ALA A 652 -13.58 60.61 -30.27
C ALA A 652 -14.76 60.14 -31.13
N VAL A 653 -15.23 61.07 -31.94
CA VAL A 653 -16.52 61.15 -32.62
C VAL A 653 -16.57 60.24 -33.85
N ALA A 654 -17.75 59.70 -34.15
CA ALA A 654 -18.02 58.92 -35.35
C ALA A 654 -18.16 59.79 -36.61
N SER A 655 -17.60 59.34 -37.73
CA SER A 655 -18.23 59.54 -39.04
C SER A 655 -17.65 58.60 -40.13
N THR A 656 -18.52 57.66 -40.53
CA THR A 656 -18.81 57.22 -41.91
C THR A 656 -17.68 56.75 -42.84
N SER A 657 -17.72 55.45 -43.18
CA SER A 657 -18.00 55.03 -44.57
C SER A 657 -18.28 53.52 -44.65
N SER A 658 -19.50 53.22 -45.09
CA SER A 658 -20.00 51.93 -45.53
C SER A 658 -19.32 51.46 -46.83
N SER A 659 -18.96 50.19 -46.91
CA SER A 659 -19.01 49.44 -48.18
C SER A 659 -19.06 47.94 -47.94
N SER A 660 -20.26 47.40 -48.15
CA SER A 660 -20.59 46.01 -48.41
C SER A 660 -19.95 45.49 -49.71
N ASN A 661 -19.52 44.24 -49.71
CA ASN A 661 -19.58 43.26 -50.81
C ASN A 661 -19.12 41.91 -50.23
N SER A 662 -19.99 40.93 -49.99
CA SER A 662 -20.66 40.00 -50.92
C SER A 662 -19.77 38.84 -51.40
N SER A 663 -20.31 37.63 -51.17
CA SER A 663 -20.14 36.37 -51.95
C SER A 663 -18.76 35.70 -52.00
N ALA A 664 -18.60 34.38 -52.08
CA ALA A 664 -19.45 33.20 -51.93
C ALA A 664 -18.53 31.98 -52.21
N SER A 665 -18.89 30.80 -51.67
CA SER A 665 -18.61 29.44 -52.21
C SER A 665 -17.14 29.00 -52.27
N ASN A 666 -16.71 27.82 -51.80
CA ASN A 666 -17.34 26.51 -51.60
C ASN A 666 -16.93 25.91 -50.26
#